data_AF-A0A2A5XMJ8-F1
#
_entry.id   AF-A0A2A5XMJ8-F1
#
_cell.length_a   1.000
_cell.length_b   1.000
_cell.length_c   1.000
_cell.angle_alpha   90.00
_cell.angle_beta   90.00
_cell.angle_gamma   90.00
#
_symmetry.space_group_name_H-M   'P 1'
#
loop_
_entity.id
_entity.type
_entity.pdbx_description
1 polymer ?
#
loop_
_entity_poly.entity_id
_entity_poly.type
_entity_poly.pdbx_seq_one_letter_code
_entity_poly.pdbx_strand_id
1 'polypeptide(L)'
;MQLNYIIKPAYLFFLIVFNHSFFGQHFSLKQENSISVIDNNDTLLNPWTGGFNSVQISKIDLNNDQIEDLFVFDRSCNKVITFLNENNQFIYAPEYETKFPSDLKNWVLLRDYNGDGRKDIFSYVSGGIGVWKNNSNSNEISFTSQNFYQSSINSYVAYLLSYQYNNDYNIYVVSSDIPSISDIDNDGDLDILNFGVQGTRLEYHQNQSIELNYGKDSLIFEMKNSCWGHFSEAGLSNTCSLFDTCIQNVPNPQDSISILRNNPRHSGSTVLALDLNNDQVKDVILGDVSFSNIVALFNDTTGINMNTSFITQDTLFPSYSVPADIHLFPGIFFEDVDMDGVKDLLISPNSSSDSEDKESIWFYKNFGSNNSPQFYLQDKDFLQKNTIELGRESKPIFVDINNDQIQDLVIANFGTFDLSVPIHYRSYIESYVNLGTQQNPVFSKTSSDFQNISTLINDINLIPSFGDLDNDGDLDAIVGDYNGKLHYLKNTSSNPSVMSLSIESSPMNDIFTNTFDFGFNAHPILFDVDNDNDLDIIVGEAIGNLNFVENVGDSVNFNFDLRTENFGGIDVSEWWTNIGMSSPVFYKNGNNLELYVGSKRGTIFKYDSIVNNLTGNFNLIDSNYQGINVGSHSSPAIHDLNNDSLEDFIIGNKRGGLSLFMGINDSVNTSILNNEILRQEYLIYPNPSNDFINLKNLNSISEYEIINLSGKIIKTGISEGEIEIKNLDNGIYFIRIKSRNNHQVLKFIKCN
;
A
#
# COMPACT_ATOMS: atom_id res chain seq x y z
N MET A 1 61.33 59.17 -45.55
CA MET A 1 60.28 58.91 -46.56
C MET A 1 59.00 58.60 -45.84
N GLN A 2 57.96 59.40 -46.11
CA GLN A 2 56.62 59.26 -45.54
C GLN A 2 55.99 57.93 -45.93
N LEU A 3 55.26 57.31 -45.00
CA LEU A 3 54.07 56.55 -45.33
C LEU A 3 53.03 56.75 -44.22
N ASN A 4 51.91 57.32 -44.65
CA ASN A 4 50.73 57.64 -43.86
C ASN A 4 50.02 56.36 -43.39
N TYR A 5 49.59 56.32 -42.13
CA TYR A 5 48.51 55.43 -41.69
C TYR A 5 47.34 56.25 -41.18
N ILE A 6 46.19 55.98 -41.79
CA ILE A 6 44.89 56.60 -41.59
C ILE A 6 44.28 56.09 -40.28
N ILE A 7 43.85 57.01 -39.42
CA ILE A 7 43.07 56.73 -38.21
C ILE A 7 41.60 56.58 -38.62
N LYS A 8 40.98 55.45 -38.27
CA LYS A 8 39.51 55.27 -38.26
C LYS A 8 39.04 55.11 -36.80
N PRO A 9 37.96 55.77 -36.36
CA PRO A 9 37.45 55.65 -35.00
C PRO A 9 36.66 54.34 -34.84
N ALA A 10 36.96 53.58 -33.79
CA ALA A 10 36.16 52.44 -33.36
C ALA A 10 35.03 52.93 -32.45
N TYR A 11 33.78 52.73 -32.87
CA TYR A 11 32.60 52.90 -32.03
C TYR A 11 32.44 51.63 -31.18
N LEU A 12 32.47 51.80 -29.86
CA LEU A 12 32.23 50.74 -28.87
C LEU A 12 30.70 50.59 -28.71
N PHE A 13 30.12 49.51 -29.22
CA PHE A 13 28.72 49.15 -28.96
C PHE A 13 28.67 48.37 -27.64
N PHE A 14 28.04 48.94 -26.60
CA PHE A 14 27.76 48.24 -25.35
C PHE A 14 26.54 47.33 -25.57
N LEU A 15 26.77 46.02 -25.61
CA LEU A 15 25.72 45.00 -25.68
C LEU A 15 25.28 44.70 -24.24
N ILE A 16 24.11 45.22 -23.85
CA ILE A 16 23.44 44.85 -22.59
C ILE A 16 22.80 43.47 -22.82
N VAL A 17 23.45 42.42 -22.32
CA VAL A 17 22.86 41.09 -22.22
C VAL A 17 21.95 41.08 -21.01
N PHE A 18 20.63 41.12 -21.22
CA PHE A 18 19.68 40.71 -20.19
C PHE A 18 19.81 39.19 -20.03
N ASN A 19 20.42 38.75 -18.93
CA ASN A 19 20.24 37.37 -18.46
C ASN A 19 18.80 37.25 -17.97
N HIS A 20 17.91 36.73 -18.81
CA HIS A 20 16.69 36.11 -18.30
C HIS A 20 17.11 34.81 -17.65
N SER A 21 17.28 34.84 -16.33
CA SER A 21 17.19 33.63 -15.51
C SER A 21 15.76 33.12 -15.68
N PHE A 22 15.56 32.10 -16.51
CA PHE A 22 14.34 31.30 -16.43
C PHE A 22 14.41 30.58 -15.08
N PHE A 23 13.67 31.10 -14.10
CA PHE A 23 13.28 30.26 -12.96
C PHE A 23 12.32 29.22 -13.56
N GLY A 24 12.73 27.95 -13.59
CA GLY A 24 11.78 26.87 -13.83
C GLY A 24 10.69 26.98 -12.76
N GLN A 25 9.43 27.04 -13.17
CA GLN A 25 8.33 26.80 -12.25
C GLN A 25 8.46 25.34 -11.83
N HIS A 26 8.67 25.11 -10.55
CA HIS A 26 8.60 23.78 -9.99
C HIS A 26 7.13 23.43 -9.82
N PHE A 27 6.79 22.26 -10.34
CA PHE A 27 5.46 21.67 -10.33
C PHE A 27 5.49 20.49 -9.36
N SER A 28 4.49 20.41 -8.50
CA SER A 28 4.31 19.28 -7.59
C SER A 28 2.85 18.82 -7.58
N LEU A 29 2.65 17.60 -7.11
CA LEU A 29 1.33 17.00 -6.94
C LEU A 29 0.95 17.02 -5.47
N LYS A 30 -0.26 17.48 -5.18
CA LYS A 30 -0.83 17.47 -3.83
C LYS A 30 -2.01 16.51 -3.78
N GLN A 31 -1.94 15.53 -2.89
CA GLN A 31 -3.06 14.62 -2.62
C GLN A 31 -4.16 15.38 -1.87
N GLU A 32 -5.42 15.27 -2.34
CA GLU A 32 -6.55 16.01 -1.78
C GLU A 32 -7.85 15.20 -1.80
N ASN A 33 -8.89 15.74 -1.15
CA ASN A 33 -10.27 15.22 -1.14
C ASN A 33 -11.28 16.29 -1.62
N SER A 34 -10.88 17.15 -2.56
CA SER A 34 -11.58 18.41 -2.89
C SER A 34 -12.69 18.28 -3.93
N ILE A 35 -12.62 17.30 -4.85
CA ILE A 35 -13.64 17.09 -5.88
C ILE A 35 -14.86 16.37 -5.30
N SER A 36 -16.06 16.91 -5.48
CA SER A 36 -17.29 16.30 -4.97
C SER A 36 -17.73 15.10 -5.82
N VAL A 37 -18.19 14.05 -5.15
CA VAL A 37 -18.73 12.84 -5.79
C VAL A 37 -20.12 12.54 -5.24
N ILE A 38 -21.07 12.29 -6.13
CA ILE A 38 -22.47 12.00 -5.80
C ILE A 38 -22.75 10.53 -6.13
N ASP A 39 -23.24 9.77 -5.16
CA ASP A 39 -23.76 8.42 -5.35
C ASP A 39 -25.18 8.33 -4.74
N ASN A 40 -26.14 7.79 -5.49
CA ASN A 40 -27.55 7.65 -5.09
C ASN A 40 -28.23 8.96 -4.58
N ASN A 41 -27.81 10.11 -5.10
CA ASN A 41 -28.20 11.48 -4.68
C ASN A 41 -27.60 11.98 -3.36
N ASP A 42 -26.71 11.21 -2.73
CA ASP A 42 -25.94 11.64 -1.57
C ASP A 42 -24.52 12.02 -1.99
N THR A 43 -23.94 13.04 -1.35
CA THR A 43 -22.54 13.42 -1.57
C THR A 43 -21.64 12.63 -0.65
N LEU A 44 -20.68 11.90 -1.22
CA LEU A 44 -19.70 11.13 -0.48
C LEU A 44 -18.79 12.06 0.32
N LEU A 45 -18.55 11.72 1.58
CA LEU A 45 -17.73 12.54 2.48
C LEU A 45 -16.23 12.45 2.14
N ASN A 46 -15.75 11.24 1.83
CA ASN A 46 -14.34 10.94 1.59
C ASN A 46 -14.14 10.11 0.30
N PRO A 47 -14.59 10.58 -0.87
CA PRO A 47 -14.52 9.80 -2.12
C PRO A 47 -13.10 9.35 -2.51
N TRP A 48 -12.07 10.08 -2.09
CA TRP A 48 -10.70 9.95 -2.61
C TRP A 48 -9.70 9.26 -1.66
N THR A 49 -10.17 8.40 -0.74
CA THR A 49 -9.31 7.66 0.22
C THR A 49 -8.45 6.57 -0.41
N GLY A 50 -8.78 6.16 -1.64
CA GLY A 50 -8.21 4.99 -2.28
C GLY A 50 -8.83 3.66 -1.88
N GLY A 51 -9.92 3.63 -1.10
CA GLY A 51 -10.66 2.40 -0.74
C GLY A 51 -10.00 1.55 0.36
N PHE A 52 -10.65 0.44 0.74
CA PHE A 52 -10.27 -0.39 1.88
C PHE A 52 -10.57 -1.89 1.70
N ASN A 53 -9.60 -2.75 2.02
CA ASN A 53 -9.77 -4.21 1.99
C ASN A 53 -9.59 -4.88 3.35
N SER A 54 -8.44 -4.65 3.98
CA SER A 54 -8.02 -5.39 5.17
C SER A 54 -7.42 -4.43 6.17
N VAL A 55 -8.28 -3.73 6.91
CA VAL A 55 -7.87 -2.59 7.71
C VAL A 55 -7.53 -2.97 9.14
N GLN A 56 -6.62 -2.20 9.71
CA GLN A 56 -6.27 -2.24 11.12
C GLN A 56 -6.45 -0.84 11.68
N ILE A 57 -7.25 -0.73 12.72
CA ILE A 57 -7.77 0.55 13.18
C ILE A 57 -7.18 0.87 14.54
N SER A 58 -6.72 2.12 14.70
CA SER A 58 -6.38 2.69 15.99
C SER A 58 -6.75 4.17 16.02
N LYS A 59 -6.99 4.71 17.20
CA LYS A 59 -7.20 6.15 17.39
C LYS A 59 -5.84 6.82 17.68
N ILE A 60 -5.66 8.08 17.30
CA ILE A 60 -4.47 8.90 17.62
C ILE A 60 -4.81 10.38 17.46
N ASP A 61 -4.22 11.30 18.21
CA ASP A 61 -4.32 12.74 17.93
C ASP A 61 -3.25 13.15 16.89
N LEU A 62 -3.67 13.51 15.67
CA LEU A 62 -2.78 13.86 14.54
C LEU A 62 -2.38 15.34 14.55
N ASN A 63 -3.30 16.22 14.94
CA ASN A 63 -3.17 17.67 14.82
C ASN A 63 -2.88 18.37 16.17
N ASN A 64 -2.77 17.60 17.26
CA ASN A 64 -2.54 18.04 18.63
C ASN A 64 -3.65 18.97 19.17
N ASP A 65 -4.91 18.72 18.81
CA ASP A 65 -6.09 19.44 19.31
C ASP A 65 -6.75 18.79 20.54
N GLN A 66 -6.17 17.68 21.03
CA GLN A 66 -6.65 16.84 22.15
C GLN A 66 -7.91 16.03 21.84
N ILE A 67 -8.32 15.97 20.58
CA ILE A 67 -9.36 15.08 20.08
C ILE A 67 -8.65 13.94 19.36
N GLU A 68 -9.01 12.69 19.69
CA GLU A 68 -8.46 11.58 18.93
C GLU A 68 -9.08 11.53 17.54
N ASP A 69 -8.21 11.46 16.54
CA ASP A 69 -8.44 11.22 15.13
C ASP A 69 -8.41 9.70 14.84
N LEU A 70 -8.56 9.32 13.57
CA LEU A 70 -8.54 7.93 13.15
C LEU A 70 -7.28 7.61 12.33
N PHE A 71 -6.55 6.60 12.77
CA PHE A 71 -5.50 5.95 12.01
C PHE A 71 -6.00 4.62 11.48
N VAL A 72 -5.84 4.41 10.18
CA VAL A 72 -6.20 3.17 9.50
C VAL A 72 -4.98 2.66 8.74
N PHE A 73 -4.61 1.40 8.96
CA PHE A 73 -3.56 0.73 8.21
C PHE A 73 -4.13 -0.44 7.42
N ASP A 74 -4.10 -0.35 6.09
CA ASP A 74 -4.52 -1.43 5.22
C ASP A 74 -3.35 -2.39 4.94
N ARG A 75 -3.44 -3.60 5.50
CA ARG A 75 -2.39 -4.61 5.39
C ARG A 75 -2.30 -5.24 4.01
N SER A 76 -3.33 -5.12 3.17
CA SER A 76 -3.34 -5.71 1.82
C SER A 76 -2.27 -5.08 0.92
N CYS A 77 -1.85 -3.86 1.24
CA CYS A 77 -0.85 -3.09 0.51
C CYS A 77 0.11 -2.26 1.39
N ASN A 78 0.08 -2.43 2.71
CA ASN A 78 0.86 -1.68 3.69
C ASN A 78 0.68 -0.16 3.59
N LYS A 79 -0.57 0.29 3.50
CA LYS A 79 -0.89 1.71 3.34
C LYS A 79 -1.48 2.28 4.62
N VAL A 80 -0.93 3.41 5.06
CA VAL A 80 -1.52 4.27 6.11
C VAL A 80 -2.54 5.20 5.47
N ILE A 81 -3.69 5.35 6.11
CA ILE A 81 -4.79 6.24 5.75
C ILE A 81 -5.21 6.97 7.04
N THR A 82 -5.33 8.29 7.00
CA THR A 82 -5.55 9.13 8.18
C THR A 82 -6.80 9.99 8.04
N PHE A 83 -7.54 10.16 9.13
CA PHE A 83 -8.75 11.00 9.16
C PHE A 83 -8.77 11.90 10.39
N LEU A 84 -8.98 13.19 10.20
CA LEU A 84 -9.25 14.12 11.30
C LEU A 84 -10.68 13.93 11.83
N ASN A 85 -10.86 14.08 13.13
CA ASN A 85 -12.17 14.11 13.77
C ASN A 85 -12.72 15.54 13.80
N GLU A 86 -13.62 15.86 12.87
CA GLU A 86 -14.26 17.17 12.81
C GLU A 86 -15.77 17.02 12.98
N ASN A 87 -16.33 17.69 14.00
CA ASN A 87 -17.77 17.68 14.30
C ASN A 87 -18.38 16.27 14.39
N ASN A 88 -17.68 15.35 15.04
CA ASN A 88 -18.04 13.94 15.15
C ASN A 88 -18.13 13.19 13.80
N GLN A 89 -17.29 13.58 12.85
CA GLN A 89 -17.12 12.89 11.58
C GLN A 89 -15.64 12.73 11.26
N PHE A 90 -15.28 11.60 10.65
CA PHE A 90 -13.92 11.35 10.19
C PHE A 90 -13.73 11.93 8.78
N ILE A 91 -12.94 13.00 8.67
CA ILE A 91 -12.61 13.70 7.42
C ILE A 91 -11.24 13.23 6.94
N TYR A 92 -11.16 12.77 5.71
CA TYR A 92 -9.92 12.25 5.14
C TYR A 92 -8.82 13.33 5.11
N ALA A 93 -7.66 13.01 5.67
CA ALA A 93 -6.55 13.92 5.86
C ALA A 93 -5.23 13.30 5.35
N PRO A 94 -5.04 13.21 4.01
CA PRO A 94 -3.90 12.53 3.39
C PRO A 94 -2.53 13.13 3.75
N GLU A 95 -2.49 14.41 4.14
CA GLU A 95 -1.27 15.12 4.49
C GLU A 95 -0.51 14.50 5.68
N TYR A 96 -1.21 13.77 6.55
CA TYR A 96 -0.61 13.09 7.70
C TYR A 96 -0.03 11.71 7.36
N GLU A 97 -0.45 11.07 6.26
CA GLU A 97 -0.03 9.70 5.92
C GLU A 97 1.50 9.60 5.76
N THR A 98 2.12 10.63 5.17
CA THR A 98 3.57 10.71 4.94
C THR A 98 4.39 10.96 6.21
N LYS A 99 3.74 11.31 7.32
CA LYS A 99 4.38 11.55 8.61
C LYS A 99 4.62 10.27 9.40
N PHE A 100 3.98 9.17 9.01
CA PHE A 100 4.22 7.85 9.56
C PHE A 100 5.46 7.21 8.93
N PRO A 101 6.17 6.31 9.64
CA PRO A 101 7.32 5.59 9.08
C PRO A 101 6.93 4.84 7.78
N SER A 102 7.74 5.00 6.74
CA SER A 102 7.45 4.40 5.43
C SER A 102 7.68 2.88 5.37
N ASP A 103 8.27 2.29 6.42
CA ASP A 103 8.64 0.88 6.51
C ASP A 103 7.66 0.03 7.35
N LEU A 104 6.55 0.64 7.80
CA LEU A 104 5.43 -0.08 8.43
C LEU A 104 4.87 -1.13 7.47
N LYS A 105 4.63 -2.34 7.98
CA LYS A 105 4.19 -3.47 7.16
C LYS A 105 3.48 -4.53 7.99
N ASN A 106 2.62 -5.30 7.33
CA ASN A 106 1.89 -6.46 7.84
C ASN A 106 0.86 -6.16 8.94
N TRP A 107 1.28 -5.60 10.06
CA TRP A 107 0.38 -5.13 11.10
C TRP A 107 0.93 -3.93 11.86
N VAL A 108 0.03 -3.06 12.31
CA VAL A 108 0.30 -1.81 13.02
C VAL A 108 -0.78 -1.58 14.08
N LEU A 109 -0.36 -1.35 15.31
CA LEU A 109 -1.21 -0.98 16.44
C LEU A 109 -0.64 0.27 17.11
N LEU A 110 -1.50 1.23 17.49
CA LEU A 110 -1.06 2.41 18.24
C LEU A 110 -1.44 2.34 19.71
N ARG A 111 -0.46 2.52 20.59
CA ARG A 111 -0.63 2.44 22.05
C ARG A 111 0.26 3.46 22.75
N ASP A 112 -0.28 4.16 23.73
CA ASP A 112 0.50 5.04 24.60
C ASP A 112 1.17 4.17 25.68
N TYR A 113 2.38 3.68 25.39
CA TYR A 113 3.06 2.77 26.32
C TYR A 113 3.66 3.54 27.50
N ASN A 114 4.05 4.80 27.28
CA ASN A 114 4.82 5.58 28.25
C ASN A 114 3.94 6.50 29.13
N GLY A 115 2.65 6.60 28.83
CA GLY A 115 1.66 7.36 29.59
C GLY A 115 1.77 8.87 29.41
N ASP A 116 2.36 9.34 28.30
CA ASP A 116 2.49 10.78 28.00
C ASP A 116 1.28 11.37 27.27
N GLY A 117 0.24 10.56 27.02
CA GLY A 117 -0.98 10.93 26.32
C GLY A 117 -0.85 10.84 24.79
N ARG A 118 0.31 10.44 24.25
CA ARG A 118 0.53 10.27 22.82
C ARG A 118 0.78 8.82 22.49
N LYS A 119 -0.01 8.28 21.57
CA LYS A 119 0.14 6.89 21.16
C LYS A 119 1.37 6.68 20.30
N ASP A 120 2.16 5.69 20.68
CA ASP A 120 3.34 5.18 19.98
C ASP A 120 2.95 4.06 19.00
N ILE A 121 3.81 3.76 18.04
CA ILE A 121 3.55 2.74 17.03
C ILE A 121 4.20 1.41 17.43
N PHE A 122 3.43 0.34 17.39
CA PHE A 122 3.89 -1.05 17.41
C PHE A 122 3.58 -1.67 16.06
N SER A 123 4.57 -2.28 15.41
CA SER A 123 4.39 -2.89 14.09
C SER A 123 5.30 -4.08 13.92
N TYR A 124 4.96 -4.96 12.98
CA TYR A 124 5.85 -6.05 12.58
C TYR A 124 7.19 -5.52 12.07
N VAL A 125 8.28 -6.08 12.59
CA VAL A 125 9.61 -6.03 11.99
C VAL A 125 10.12 -7.45 11.77
N SER A 126 11.19 -7.62 10.98
CA SER A 126 11.72 -8.96 10.71
C SER A 126 12.10 -9.67 12.02
N GLY A 127 11.31 -10.68 12.41
CA GLY A 127 11.54 -11.50 13.59
C GLY A 127 10.87 -11.03 14.88
N GLY A 128 10.04 -9.99 14.88
CA GLY A 128 9.32 -9.59 16.11
C GLY A 128 8.57 -8.27 16.00
N ILE A 129 8.43 -7.60 17.14
CA ILE A 129 7.68 -6.35 17.29
C ILE A 129 8.63 -5.16 17.32
N GLY A 130 8.52 -4.25 16.36
CA GLY A 130 9.22 -2.96 16.37
C GLY A 130 8.39 -1.89 17.06
N VAL A 131 9.08 -0.88 17.62
CA VAL A 131 8.44 0.24 18.33
C VAL A 131 8.97 1.56 17.80
N TRP A 132 8.07 2.51 17.54
CA TRP A 132 8.41 3.89 17.22
C TRP A 132 7.73 4.82 18.22
N LYS A 133 8.56 5.54 18.97
CA LYS A 133 8.09 6.49 19.96
C LYS A 133 7.53 7.73 19.28
N ASN A 134 6.34 8.15 19.69
CA ASN A 134 5.71 9.39 19.31
C ASN A 134 6.43 10.57 19.99
N ASN A 135 7.12 11.37 19.19
CA ASN A 135 7.86 12.56 19.65
C ASN A 135 7.22 13.85 19.11
N SER A 136 5.92 13.79 18.82
CA SER A 136 5.17 14.90 18.24
C SER A 136 5.28 16.16 19.10
N ASN A 137 5.47 17.28 18.40
CA ASN A 137 5.44 18.61 18.99
C ASN A 137 4.11 19.30 18.65
N SER A 138 3.90 20.52 19.13
CA SER A 138 2.59 21.19 19.02
C SER A 138 2.05 21.38 17.61
N ASN A 139 2.89 21.23 16.57
CA ASN A 139 2.52 21.53 15.18
C ASN A 139 2.78 20.37 14.20
N GLU A 140 3.42 19.29 14.62
CA GLU A 140 3.80 18.21 13.70
C GLU A 140 3.88 16.86 14.40
N ILE A 141 3.14 15.88 13.85
CA ILE A 141 3.24 14.49 14.26
C ILE A 141 4.58 13.90 13.80
N SER A 142 5.28 13.21 14.70
CA SER A 142 6.57 12.60 14.37
C SER A 142 6.89 11.38 15.23
N PHE A 143 7.64 10.45 14.65
CA PHE A 143 7.96 9.18 15.28
C PHE A 143 9.47 8.89 15.22
N THR A 144 10.00 8.22 16.24
CA THR A 144 11.40 7.80 16.29
C THR A 144 11.49 6.31 16.64
N SER A 145 12.10 5.54 15.74
CA SER A 145 12.34 4.11 15.93
C SER A 145 13.19 3.85 17.18
N GLN A 146 12.76 2.86 17.97
CA GLN A 146 13.45 2.41 19.17
C GLN A 146 14.31 1.18 18.86
N ASN A 147 15.43 1.06 19.57
CA ASN A 147 16.32 -0.10 19.48
C ASN A 147 16.60 -0.66 20.87
N PHE A 148 16.76 -1.97 20.95
CA PHE A 148 16.91 -2.71 22.20
C PHE A 148 18.24 -3.44 22.21
N TYR A 149 18.96 -3.40 23.32
CA TYR A 149 20.25 -4.09 23.43
C TYR A 149 20.03 -5.57 23.76
N GLN A 150 20.50 -6.48 22.90
CA GLN A 150 20.41 -7.92 23.11
C GLN A 150 21.73 -8.49 23.61
N SER A 151 21.72 -9.04 24.83
CA SER A 151 22.92 -9.56 25.49
C SER A 151 23.55 -10.75 24.76
N SER A 152 22.75 -11.62 24.15
CA SER A 152 23.18 -12.86 23.48
C SER A 152 24.10 -12.63 22.27
N ILE A 153 23.93 -11.50 21.57
CA ILE A 153 24.72 -11.11 20.40
C ILE A 153 25.53 -9.83 20.62
N ASN A 154 25.45 -9.23 21.82
CA ASN A 154 26.14 -7.99 22.19
C ASN A 154 25.93 -6.86 21.16
N SER A 155 24.69 -6.64 20.74
CA SER A 155 24.32 -5.65 19.72
C SER A 155 22.92 -5.10 19.98
N TYR A 156 22.62 -3.94 19.39
CA TYR A 156 21.26 -3.42 19.33
C TYR A 156 20.46 -4.08 18.20
N VAL A 157 19.19 -4.32 18.47
CA VAL A 157 18.20 -4.92 17.57
C VAL A 157 16.95 -4.03 17.50
N ALA A 158 16.21 -4.14 16.40
CA ALA A 158 15.03 -3.31 16.13
C ALA A 158 13.71 -3.93 16.61
N TYR A 159 13.77 -5.04 17.35
CA TYR A 159 12.59 -5.75 17.88
C TYR A 159 12.62 -5.83 19.41
N LEU A 160 11.43 -5.90 20.01
CA LEU A 160 11.25 -6.10 21.44
C LEU A 160 11.88 -7.42 21.89
N LEU A 161 12.47 -7.36 23.08
CA LEU A 161 13.10 -8.49 23.75
C LEU A 161 12.28 -8.88 24.98
N SER A 162 12.20 -10.17 25.22
CA SER A 162 11.67 -10.75 26.45
C SER A 162 12.71 -11.67 27.08
N TYR A 163 12.89 -11.54 28.39
CA TYR A 163 13.70 -12.46 29.17
C TYR A 163 13.01 -13.82 29.25
N GLN A 164 13.67 -14.86 28.77
CA GLN A 164 13.16 -16.23 28.81
C GLN A 164 14.33 -17.22 28.83
N TYR A 165 14.19 -18.32 29.56
CA TYR A 165 15.22 -19.37 29.68
C TYR A 165 16.63 -18.85 30.04
N ASN A 166 16.70 -17.85 30.92
CA ASN A 166 17.91 -17.15 31.35
C ASN A 166 18.64 -16.33 30.26
N ASN A 167 17.95 -15.85 29.24
CA ASN A 167 18.54 -15.03 28.18
C ASN A 167 17.49 -14.10 27.52
N ASP A 168 17.95 -13.12 26.74
CA ASP A 168 17.08 -12.18 26.03
C ASP A 168 16.80 -12.69 24.61
N TYR A 169 15.53 -12.93 24.32
CA TYR A 169 15.07 -13.36 23.00
C TYR A 169 14.06 -12.37 22.44
N ASN A 170 13.93 -12.34 21.12
CA ASN A 170 12.89 -11.58 20.45
C ASN A 170 11.49 -12.08 20.85
N ILE A 171 10.56 -11.16 21.10
CA ILE A 171 9.12 -11.48 21.13
C ILE A 171 8.70 -11.73 19.69
N TYR A 172 8.62 -13.00 19.31
CA TYR A 172 8.35 -13.41 17.95
C TYR A 172 6.85 -13.35 17.64
N VAL A 173 6.49 -12.62 16.59
CA VAL A 173 5.14 -12.58 16.03
C VAL A 173 5.24 -12.86 14.55
N VAL A 174 4.43 -13.78 14.03
CA VAL A 174 4.39 -14.05 12.58
C VAL A 174 3.79 -12.84 11.87
N SER A 175 4.22 -12.55 10.65
CA SER A 175 3.68 -11.43 9.86
C SER A 175 2.18 -11.53 9.57
N SER A 176 1.57 -12.70 9.70
CA SER A 176 0.13 -12.89 9.54
C SER A 176 -0.65 -12.43 10.77
N ASP A 177 -0.07 -12.52 11.96
CA ASP A 177 -0.78 -12.48 13.23
C ASP A 177 -0.90 -11.06 13.76
N ILE A 178 -1.81 -10.86 14.70
CA ILE A 178 -1.94 -9.59 15.44
C ILE A 178 -1.89 -9.92 16.94
N PRO A 179 -0.87 -9.44 17.68
CA PRO A 179 -0.78 -9.64 19.12
C PRO A 179 -1.73 -8.70 19.88
N SER A 180 -2.09 -9.04 21.11
CA SER A 180 -2.71 -8.08 22.03
C SER A 180 -1.62 -7.30 22.76
N ILE A 181 -1.68 -5.97 22.69
CA ILE A 181 -0.82 -5.05 23.43
C ILE A 181 -1.72 -4.22 24.33
N SER A 182 -1.74 -4.57 25.61
CA SER A 182 -2.72 -4.11 26.59
C SER A 182 -2.22 -4.39 27.99
N ASP A 183 -2.63 -3.58 28.96
CA ASP A 183 -2.39 -3.81 30.38
C ASP A 183 -3.19 -5.05 30.86
N ILE A 184 -2.52 -6.19 31.04
CA ILE A 184 -3.16 -7.48 31.37
C ILE A 184 -3.32 -7.66 32.87
N ASP A 185 -2.37 -7.15 33.67
CA ASP A 185 -2.39 -7.27 35.13
C ASP A 185 -2.92 -6.05 35.89
N ASN A 186 -3.33 -5.02 35.15
CA ASN A 186 -3.89 -3.75 35.63
C ASN A 186 -2.90 -2.96 36.51
N ASP A 187 -1.59 -3.08 36.30
CA ASP A 187 -0.58 -2.31 37.00
C ASP A 187 -0.26 -0.94 36.34
N GLY A 188 -0.73 -0.78 35.10
CA GLY A 188 -0.68 0.44 34.32
C GLY A 188 0.42 0.51 33.27
N ASP A 189 1.33 -0.46 33.15
CA ASP A 189 2.17 -0.61 31.96
C ASP A 189 1.54 -1.60 30.95
N LEU A 190 2.09 -1.65 29.73
CA LEU A 190 1.49 -2.47 28.66
C LEU A 190 2.21 -3.81 28.52
N ASP A 191 1.44 -4.88 28.65
CA ASP A 191 1.87 -6.25 28.44
C ASP A 191 1.62 -6.73 27.00
N ILE A 192 2.15 -7.91 26.67
CA ILE A 192 1.96 -8.55 25.37
C ILE A 192 1.43 -9.98 25.54
N LEU A 193 0.33 -10.26 24.82
CA LEU A 193 -0.17 -11.61 24.56
C LEU A 193 -0.03 -11.94 23.07
N ASN A 194 0.63 -13.03 22.73
CA ASN A 194 0.79 -13.45 21.34
C ASN A 194 0.96 -14.97 21.22
N PHE A 195 0.72 -15.50 20.03
CA PHE A 195 1.13 -16.86 19.70
C PHE A 195 2.61 -16.86 19.32
N GLY A 196 3.43 -17.63 20.04
CA GLY A 196 4.85 -17.77 19.75
C GLY A 196 5.14 -18.68 18.55
N VAL A 197 6.42 -19.02 18.35
CA VAL A 197 6.89 -19.81 17.18
C VAL A 197 6.17 -21.17 17.03
N GLN A 198 5.76 -21.79 18.15
CA GLN A 198 5.05 -23.06 18.11
C GLN A 198 3.57 -22.91 17.75
N GLY A 199 3.01 -21.71 17.89
CA GLY A 199 1.74 -21.33 17.26
C GLY A 199 0.53 -22.14 17.69
N THR A 200 0.47 -22.60 18.93
CA THR A 200 -0.69 -23.39 19.41
C THR A 200 -1.23 -22.92 20.75
N ARG A 201 -0.49 -22.06 21.44
CA ARG A 201 -0.83 -21.54 22.78
C ARG A 201 -0.41 -20.09 22.88
N LEU A 202 -1.12 -19.37 23.71
CA LEU A 202 -0.89 -17.96 23.97
C LEU A 202 0.24 -17.79 25.00
N GLU A 203 1.26 -17.05 24.62
CA GLU A 203 2.37 -16.63 25.48
C GLU A 203 2.02 -15.29 26.14
N TYR A 204 2.39 -15.15 27.41
CA TYR A 204 2.24 -13.93 28.19
C TYR A 204 3.62 -13.37 28.56
N HIS A 205 3.90 -12.22 27.97
CA HIS A 205 5.07 -11.41 28.22
C HIS A 205 4.66 -10.22 29.08
N GLN A 206 4.97 -10.30 30.37
CA GLN A 206 4.70 -9.22 31.32
C GLN A 206 5.77 -8.15 31.15
N ASN A 207 5.39 -6.89 31.00
CA ASN A 207 6.33 -5.79 31.13
C ASN A 207 6.70 -5.64 32.61
N GLN A 208 7.98 -5.43 32.89
CA GLN A 208 8.53 -5.37 34.25
C GLN A 208 8.83 -3.93 34.65
N SER A 209 8.33 -2.95 33.91
CA SER A 209 8.68 -1.54 34.09
C SER A 209 8.18 -1.04 35.44
N ILE A 210 6.95 -1.39 35.82
CA ILE A 210 6.38 -1.07 37.13
C ILE A 210 7.04 -1.89 38.24
N GLU A 211 7.24 -3.21 38.08
CA GLU A 211 7.87 -4.06 39.11
C GLU A 211 9.29 -3.65 39.44
N LEU A 212 10.04 -3.17 38.44
CA LEU A 212 11.41 -2.73 38.60
C LEU A 212 11.52 -1.25 39.01
N ASN A 213 10.39 -0.56 39.22
CA ASN A 213 10.29 0.86 39.60
C ASN A 213 10.84 1.84 38.55
N TYR A 214 10.72 1.51 37.26
CA TYR A 214 11.01 2.45 36.16
C TYR A 214 9.81 3.34 35.81
N GLY A 215 8.60 3.01 36.27
CA GLY A 215 7.38 3.72 35.88
C GLY A 215 6.76 3.07 34.65
N LYS A 216 6.04 3.83 33.82
CA LYS A 216 5.42 3.30 32.58
C LYS A 216 6.33 3.41 31.35
N ASP A 217 7.45 4.11 31.44
CA ASP A 217 8.21 4.59 30.28
C ASP A 217 9.19 3.58 29.68
N SER A 218 9.26 2.36 30.21
CA SER A 218 10.22 1.34 29.82
C SER A 218 9.53 0.08 29.28
N LEU A 219 10.19 -0.57 28.34
CA LEU A 219 9.71 -1.77 27.63
C LEU A 219 10.63 -2.94 27.99
N ILE A 220 10.43 -3.52 29.16
CA ILE A 220 11.31 -4.55 29.74
C ILE A 220 10.47 -5.81 29.99
N PHE A 221 10.46 -6.76 29.05
CA PHE A 221 9.55 -7.90 29.15
C PHE A 221 10.18 -9.14 29.79
N GLU A 222 9.38 -9.91 30.52
CA GLU A 222 9.67 -11.27 30.96
C GLU A 222 8.52 -12.21 30.56
N MET A 223 8.84 -13.38 30.01
CA MET A 223 7.82 -14.38 29.69
C MET A 223 7.37 -15.10 30.97
N LYS A 224 6.30 -14.61 31.61
CA LYS A 224 5.76 -15.18 32.85
C LYS A 224 5.02 -16.49 32.61
N ASN A 225 4.34 -16.62 31.46
CA ASN A 225 3.60 -17.84 31.13
C ASN A 225 3.71 -18.12 29.63
N SER A 226 4.08 -19.35 29.25
CA SER A 226 4.15 -19.75 27.83
C SER A 226 2.83 -20.33 27.31
N CYS A 227 1.86 -20.54 28.21
CA CYS A 227 0.59 -21.22 27.98
C CYS A 227 -0.49 -20.55 28.82
N TRP A 228 -0.58 -19.24 28.70
CA TRP A 228 -1.52 -18.42 29.45
C TRP A 228 -2.96 -18.81 29.10
N GLY A 229 -3.81 -18.92 30.13
CA GLY A 229 -5.21 -19.31 29.94
C GLY A 229 -5.46 -20.81 29.76
N HIS A 230 -4.43 -21.67 29.75
CA HIS A 230 -4.57 -23.13 29.61
C HIS A 230 -5.50 -23.57 28.47
N PHE A 231 -5.28 -23.06 27.26
CA PHE A 231 -6.01 -23.50 26.08
C PHE A 231 -5.07 -23.70 24.90
N SER A 232 -5.56 -24.37 23.86
CA SER A 232 -4.93 -24.38 22.54
C SER A 232 -5.95 -24.28 21.43
N GLU A 233 -5.53 -23.72 20.29
CA GLU A 233 -6.33 -23.70 19.08
C GLU A 233 -6.38 -25.09 18.44
N ALA A 234 -7.56 -25.48 17.96
CA ALA A 234 -7.73 -26.72 17.24
C ALA A 234 -7.41 -26.53 15.75
N GLY A 235 -6.41 -27.23 15.23
CA GLY A 235 -5.99 -27.03 13.83
C GLY A 235 -6.97 -27.48 12.73
N LEU A 236 -8.20 -27.90 13.07
CA LEU A 236 -9.25 -28.32 12.11
C LEU A 236 -10.64 -27.74 12.44
N SER A 237 -10.79 -26.96 13.51
CA SER A 237 -12.06 -26.35 13.89
C SER A 237 -11.83 -25.03 14.60
N ASN A 238 -12.76 -24.08 14.46
CA ASN A 238 -12.67 -22.78 15.15
C ASN A 238 -13.06 -22.87 16.65
N THR A 239 -12.70 -23.97 17.31
CA THR A 239 -13.02 -24.22 18.72
C THR A 239 -11.71 -24.41 19.48
N CYS A 240 -11.59 -23.78 20.63
CA CYS A 240 -10.41 -23.98 21.45
C CYS A 240 -10.52 -25.24 22.31
N SER A 241 -9.42 -25.98 22.44
CA SER A 241 -9.27 -27.03 23.44
C SER A 241 -8.96 -26.38 24.78
N LEU A 242 -9.96 -26.28 25.65
CA LEU A 242 -9.82 -25.73 27.00
C LEU A 242 -9.10 -26.71 27.93
N PHE A 243 -8.52 -26.19 29.01
CA PHE A 243 -7.72 -26.93 29.98
C PHE A 243 -6.47 -27.63 29.40
N ASP A 244 -5.93 -27.13 28.28
CA ASP A 244 -4.69 -27.64 27.70
C ASP A 244 -3.48 -26.99 28.39
N THR A 245 -2.62 -27.82 28.98
CA THR A 245 -1.47 -27.37 29.75
C THR A 245 -0.15 -27.71 29.03
N CYS A 246 0.92 -27.00 29.38
CA CYS A 246 2.26 -27.27 28.87
C CYS A 246 3.28 -27.46 29.99
N ILE A 247 4.42 -28.03 29.61
CA ILE A 247 5.47 -28.48 30.52
C ILE A 247 6.41 -27.32 30.92
N GLN A 248 6.41 -26.22 30.15
CA GLN A 248 7.43 -25.17 30.21
C GLN A 248 6.85 -23.80 30.54
N ASN A 249 6.20 -23.64 31.70
CA ASN A 249 6.34 -22.45 32.56
C ASN A 249 5.44 -22.59 33.80
N VAL A 250 6.08 -22.69 34.97
CA VAL A 250 5.55 -22.69 36.35
C VAL A 250 5.28 -24.08 37.00
N PRO A 251 5.74 -24.33 38.26
CA PRO A 251 5.84 -25.66 38.86
C PRO A 251 4.59 -26.09 39.66
N ASN A 252 3.47 -26.33 38.98
CA ASN A 252 2.49 -27.43 39.24
C ASN A 252 1.14 -27.18 38.54
N PRO A 253 0.93 -27.68 37.32
CA PRO A 253 -0.39 -28.05 36.83
C PRO A 253 -0.68 -29.47 37.33
N GLN A 254 -1.78 -29.73 38.04
CA GLN A 254 -1.99 -31.04 38.68
C GLN A 254 -2.05 -32.21 37.68
N ASP A 255 -0.91 -32.89 37.63
CA ASP A 255 -0.62 -34.32 37.52
C ASP A 255 -0.84 -35.09 36.20
N SER A 256 0.14 -35.98 36.06
CA SER A 256 0.70 -36.74 34.95
C SER A 256 -0.23 -37.49 33.99
N ILE A 257 -0.11 -37.16 32.70
CA ILE A 257 0.00 -38.16 31.60
C ILE A 257 0.94 -37.61 30.52
N SER A 258 1.93 -38.42 30.12
CA SER A 258 2.74 -38.24 28.92
C SER A 258 1.86 -38.39 27.68
N ILE A 259 1.55 -37.29 26.99
CA ILE A 259 0.95 -37.34 25.65
C ILE A 259 2.02 -37.02 24.61
N LEU A 260 2.34 -38.02 23.80
CA LEU A 260 2.97 -37.87 22.49
C LEU A 260 2.10 -36.93 21.65
N ARG A 261 2.52 -35.68 21.43
CA ARG A 261 1.79 -34.73 20.60
C ARG A 261 2.22 -34.84 19.14
N ASN A 262 1.36 -35.40 18.31
CA ASN A 262 1.31 -35.10 16.88
C ASN A 262 0.73 -33.69 16.75
N ASN A 263 1.56 -32.65 16.68
CA ASN A 263 1.08 -31.27 16.51
C ASN A 263 0.52 -31.05 15.09
N PRO A 264 -0.72 -30.51 14.97
CA PRO A 264 -1.12 -29.76 13.79
C PRO A 264 -0.29 -28.47 13.66
N ARG A 265 -0.28 -27.89 12.46
CA ARG A 265 0.50 -26.70 12.08
C ARG A 265 -0.19 -25.42 12.57
N HIS A 266 0.58 -24.37 12.84
CA HIS A 266 0.10 -23.01 13.13
C HIS A 266 -0.85 -22.52 12.03
N SER A 267 -2.11 -22.29 12.39
CA SER A 267 -3.04 -21.40 11.69
C SER A 267 -2.83 -20.02 12.32
N GLY A 268 -2.50 -18.98 11.54
CA GLY A 268 -2.25 -17.65 12.08
C GLY A 268 -3.45 -17.09 12.85
N SER A 269 -3.19 -16.26 13.86
CA SER A 269 -4.23 -15.80 14.81
C SER A 269 -4.17 -14.29 15.10
N THR A 270 -5.33 -13.71 15.36
CA THR A 270 -5.48 -12.34 15.88
C THR A 270 -5.98 -12.40 17.32
N VAL A 271 -5.42 -11.57 18.18
CA VAL A 271 -5.69 -11.60 19.63
C VAL A 271 -6.12 -10.23 20.12
N LEU A 272 -7.27 -10.16 20.76
CA LEU A 272 -7.73 -8.98 21.48
C LEU A 272 -8.08 -9.37 22.92
N ALA A 273 -7.40 -8.78 23.90
CA ALA A 273 -7.68 -9.00 25.32
C ALA A 273 -8.56 -7.88 25.90
N LEU A 274 -9.67 -8.25 26.54
CA LEU A 274 -10.66 -7.34 27.12
C LEU A 274 -11.28 -7.94 28.37
N ASP A 275 -11.78 -7.13 29.30
CA ASP A 275 -12.65 -7.65 30.36
C ASP A 275 -14.10 -7.72 29.82
N LEU A 276 -14.61 -8.92 29.53
CA LEU A 276 -15.94 -9.09 28.92
C LEU A 276 -17.05 -9.16 29.97
N ASN A 277 -16.73 -9.42 31.24
CA ASN A 277 -17.70 -9.78 32.28
C ASN A 277 -17.56 -8.96 33.58
N ASN A 278 -16.67 -7.97 33.60
CA ASN A 278 -16.33 -7.09 34.71
C ASN A 278 -15.77 -7.82 35.94
N ASP A 279 -14.97 -8.86 35.72
CA ASP A 279 -14.27 -9.61 36.77
C ASP A 279 -12.83 -9.12 37.04
N GLN A 280 -12.38 -8.09 36.31
CA GLN A 280 -11.04 -7.48 36.35
C GLN A 280 -9.92 -8.34 35.75
N VAL A 281 -10.20 -9.55 35.29
CA VAL A 281 -9.27 -10.41 34.57
C VAL A 281 -9.60 -10.32 33.07
N LYS A 282 -8.57 -10.21 32.24
CA LYS A 282 -8.80 -10.13 30.79
C LYS A 282 -9.26 -11.48 30.24
N ASP A 283 -10.37 -11.44 29.53
CA ASP A 283 -10.81 -12.44 28.58
C ASP A 283 -10.12 -12.20 27.22
N VAL A 284 -10.29 -13.12 26.27
CA VAL A 284 -9.67 -13.01 24.94
C VAL A 284 -10.69 -13.27 23.84
N ILE A 285 -10.63 -12.46 22.79
CA ILE A 285 -11.30 -12.69 21.51
C ILE A 285 -10.24 -13.07 20.47
N LEU A 286 -10.48 -14.17 19.76
CA LEU A 286 -9.58 -14.73 18.75
C LEU A 286 -10.21 -14.69 17.35
N GLY A 287 -9.40 -14.39 16.34
CA GLY A 287 -9.68 -14.67 14.95
C GLY A 287 -8.62 -15.62 14.37
N ASP A 288 -9.05 -16.67 13.66
CA ASP A 288 -8.16 -17.71 13.11
C ASP A 288 -8.13 -17.62 11.57
N VAL A 289 -6.95 -17.80 10.98
CA VAL A 289 -6.70 -17.69 9.53
C VAL A 289 -7.61 -18.55 8.65
N SER A 290 -8.11 -19.66 9.18
CA SER A 290 -8.89 -20.64 8.40
C SER A 290 -10.40 -20.47 8.55
N PHE A 291 -10.85 -19.50 9.35
CA PHE A 291 -12.25 -19.35 9.71
C PHE A 291 -12.73 -17.91 9.57
N SER A 292 -14.04 -17.76 9.37
CA SER A 292 -14.66 -16.46 9.14
C SER A 292 -15.22 -15.82 10.40
N ASN A 293 -15.51 -16.65 11.41
CA ASN A 293 -16.06 -16.21 12.69
C ASN A 293 -14.96 -15.97 13.73
N ILE A 294 -15.27 -15.17 14.75
CA ILE A 294 -14.42 -14.95 15.93
C ILE A 294 -14.88 -15.80 17.11
N VAL A 295 -13.96 -16.06 18.05
CA VAL A 295 -14.20 -16.86 19.25
C VAL A 295 -13.85 -16.04 20.48
N ALA A 296 -14.80 -15.85 21.40
CA ALA A 296 -14.51 -15.27 22.71
C ALA A 296 -14.24 -16.39 23.73
N LEU A 297 -13.19 -16.26 24.54
CA LEU A 297 -12.83 -17.17 25.62
C LEU A 297 -13.00 -16.45 26.95
N PHE A 298 -13.67 -17.09 27.91
CA PHE A 298 -13.92 -16.53 29.24
C PHE A 298 -13.14 -17.26 30.33
N ASN A 299 -12.50 -16.47 31.18
CA ASN A 299 -11.58 -16.94 32.21
C ASN A 299 -12.29 -17.41 33.51
N ASP A 300 -11.52 -17.98 34.44
CA ASP A 300 -12.02 -18.58 35.69
C ASP A 300 -12.10 -17.63 36.90
N THR A 301 -11.82 -16.34 36.69
CA THR A 301 -11.86 -15.25 37.68
C THR A 301 -10.84 -15.36 38.82
N THR A 302 -9.89 -16.31 38.75
CA THR A 302 -8.91 -16.56 39.84
C THR A 302 -7.94 -15.41 40.08
N GLY A 303 -7.78 -14.53 39.10
CA GLY A 303 -6.99 -13.29 39.15
C GLY A 303 -5.69 -13.39 38.36
N ILE A 304 -5.11 -12.23 38.04
CA ILE A 304 -3.98 -12.13 37.11
C ILE A 304 -2.72 -12.72 37.76
N ASN A 305 -1.85 -13.35 36.96
CA ASN A 305 -0.64 -14.05 37.42
C ASN A 305 -0.89 -15.24 38.38
N MET A 306 -2.14 -15.65 38.59
CA MET A 306 -2.52 -16.78 39.46
C MET A 306 -2.83 -18.08 38.71
N ASN A 307 -2.25 -18.24 37.51
CA ASN A 307 -2.44 -19.41 36.65
C ASN A 307 -3.89 -19.59 36.16
N THR A 308 -4.49 -18.48 35.73
CA THR A 308 -5.85 -18.37 35.21
C THR A 308 -6.10 -19.34 34.05
N SER A 309 -7.26 -20.00 34.06
CA SER A 309 -7.71 -20.89 32.98
C SER A 309 -8.92 -20.31 32.25
N PHE A 310 -8.97 -20.47 30.93
CA PHE A 310 -10.20 -20.30 30.17
C PHE A 310 -11.11 -21.52 30.36
N ILE A 311 -12.33 -21.27 30.81
CA ILE A 311 -13.27 -22.33 31.22
C ILE A 311 -14.50 -22.43 30.33
N THR A 312 -14.80 -21.37 29.57
CA THR A 312 -15.88 -21.36 28.59
C THR A 312 -15.48 -20.58 27.34
N GLN A 313 -16.22 -20.79 26.25
CA GLN A 313 -16.02 -20.11 24.98
C GLN A 313 -17.35 -19.82 24.30
N ASP A 314 -17.43 -18.71 23.57
CA ASP A 314 -18.47 -18.38 22.60
C ASP A 314 -17.87 -18.45 21.20
N THR A 315 -18.19 -19.52 20.47
CA THR A 315 -17.70 -19.77 19.11
C THR A 315 -18.53 -19.05 18.06
N LEU A 316 -19.60 -18.34 18.43
CA LEU A 316 -20.44 -17.55 17.52
C LEU A 316 -20.48 -16.10 18.01
N PHE A 317 -19.36 -15.60 18.53
CA PHE A 317 -19.33 -14.32 19.21
C PHE A 317 -19.58 -13.16 18.23
N PRO A 318 -20.39 -12.15 18.62
CA PRO A 318 -21.29 -12.15 19.78
C PRO A 318 -22.56 -13.00 19.55
N SER A 319 -22.73 -14.12 20.28
CA SER A 319 -23.86 -15.04 20.08
C SER A 319 -25.22 -14.47 20.46
N TYR A 320 -25.22 -13.37 21.22
CA TYR A 320 -26.41 -12.65 21.64
C TYR A 320 -26.85 -11.56 20.66
N SER A 321 -26.08 -11.30 19.59
CA SER A 321 -26.45 -10.37 18.51
C SER A 321 -26.20 -11.03 17.14
N VAL A 322 -25.79 -10.25 16.13
CA VAL A 322 -25.40 -10.80 14.82
C VAL A 322 -23.95 -11.28 14.93
N PRO A 323 -23.67 -12.60 14.88
CA PRO A 323 -22.30 -13.10 14.99
C PRO A 323 -21.40 -12.51 13.91
N ALA A 324 -20.14 -12.27 14.23
CA ALA A 324 -19.18 -11.88 13.21
C ALA A 324 -18.89 -13.05 12.28
N ASP A 325 -18.96 -12.80 10.98
CA ASP A 325 -18.73 -13.80 9.93
C ASP A 325 -18.17 -13.09 8.69
N ILE A 326 -16.87 -12.80 8.72
CA ILE A 326 -16.14 -12.14 7.62
C ILE A 326 -15.22 -13.17 6.98
N HIS A 327 -15.30 -13.34 5.66
CA HIS A 327 -14.58 -14.42 4.98
C HIS A 327 -13.07 -14.40 5.27
N LEU A 328 -12.64 -15.44 6.00
CA LEU A 328 -11.28 -15.77 6.38
C LEU A 328 -10.54 -14.72 7.21
N PHE A 329 -10.03 -15.19 8.34
CA PHE A 329 -9.07 -14.51 9.19
C PHE A 329 -9.53 -13.13 9.68
N PRO A 330 -10.57 -13.03 10.52
CA PRO A 330 -10.98 -11.73 11.06
C PRO A 330 -9.91 -11.12 11.97
N GLY A 331 -9.58 -9.85 11.72
CA GLY A 331 -8.85 -8.96 12.63
C GLY A 331 -9.83 -8.17 13.49
N ILE A 332 -9.47 -7.95 14.74
CA ILE A 332 -10.40 -7.43 15.76
C ILE A 332 -9.77 -6.22 16.43
N PHE A 333 -10.50 -5.10 16.46
CA PHE A 333 -10.04 -3.82 17.01
C PHE A 333 -11.07 -3.25 17.98
N PHE A 334 -10.61 -2.50 18.98
CA PHE A 334 -11.46 -1.97 20.05
C PHE A 334 -11.16 -0.49 20.29
N GLU A 335 -11.98 0.37 19.71
CA GLU A 335 -11.78 1.83 19.73
C GLU A 335 -13.12 2.57 19.77
N ASP A 336 -13.12 3.76 20.37
CA ASP A 336 -14.27 4.67 20.38
C ASP A 336 -14.34 5.40 19.04
N VAL A 337 -15.27 4.97 18.18
CA VAL A 337 -15.44 5.51 16.82
C VAL A 337 -16.71 6.34 16.65
N ASP A 338 -17.64 6.27 17.60
CA ASP A 338 -18.84 7.11 17.61
C ASP A 338 -18.78 8.28 18.62
N MET A 339 -17.66 8.38 19.34
CA MET A 339 -17.27 9.47 20.24
C MET A 339 -18.22 9.63 21.43
N ASP A 340 -18.75 8.51 21.93
CA ASP A 340 -19.58 8.48 23.14
C ASP A 340 -18.80 8.19 24.44
N GLY A 341 -17.49 7.95 24.33
CA GLY A 341 -16.58 7.65 25.43
C GLY A 341 -16.53 6.15 25.80
N VAL A 342 -17.32 5.31 25.14
CA VAL A 342 -17.28 3.85 25.23
C VAL A 342 -16.65 3.31 23.95
N LYS A 343 -15.70 2.40 24.10
CA LYS A 343 -15.04 1.77 22.96
C LYS A 343 -15.95 0.72 22.33
N ASP A 344 -15.91 0.68 21.01
CA ASP A 344 -16.69 -0.21 20.16
C ASP A 344 -15.83 -1.31 19.55
N LEU A 345 -16.49 -2.36 19.05
CA LEU A 345 -15.82 -3.48 18.39
C LEU A 345 -15.84 -3.26 16.87
N LEU A 346 -14.66 -3.27 16.25
CA LEU A 346 -14.47 -3.20 14.82
C LEU A 346 -13.84 -4.50 14.33
N ILE A 347 -14.32 -5.02 13.21
CA ILE A 347 -13.82 -6.26 12.63
C ILE A 347 -13.55 -6.04 11.14
N SER A 348 -12.39 -6.48 10.67
CA SER A 348 -12.02 -6.41 9.26
C SER A 348 -11.22 -7.65 8.85
N PRO A 349 -11.19 -8.06 7.57
CA PRO A 349 -10.30 -9.13 7.15
C PRO A 349 -8.85 -8.87 7.55
N ASN A 350 -8.17 -9.91 7.99
CA ASN A 350 -6.75 -9.92 8.28
C ASN A 350 -5.98 -10.70 7.20
N SER A 351 -6.40 -10.58 5.94
CA SER A 351 -5.76 -11.23 4.79
C SER A 351 -5.10 -10.22 3.85
N SER A 352 -4.18 -10.67 3.01
CA SER A 352 -3.59 -9.87 1.92
C SER A 352 -4.21 -10.14 0.54
N SER A 353 -5.12 -11.12 0.46
CA SER A 353 -5.90 -11.50 -0.73
C SER A 353 -7.13 -12.33 -0.34
N ASP A 354 -8.11 -12.40 -1.24
CA ASP A 354 -9.25 -13.35 -1.18
C ASP A 354 -10.06 -13.22 0.11
N SER A 355 -10.55 -12.01 0.35
CA SER A 355 -11.42 -11.66 1.46
C SER A 355 -12.46 -10.64 1.02
N GLU A 356 -13.47 -10.45 1.86
CA GLU A 356 -14.49 -9.41 1.67
C GLU A 356 -13.84 -8.04 1.44
N ASP A 357 -14.25 -7.35 0.37
CA ASP A 357 -13.63 -6.09 -0.07
C ASP A 357 -14.63 -4.92 -0.16
N LYS A 358 -15.94 -5.17 -0.09
CA LYS A 358 -16.97 -4.11 -0.05
C LYS A 358 -17.63 -3.91 1.30
N GLU A 359 -17.89 -5.00 2.00
CA GLU A 359 -18.43 -5.00 3.37
C GLU A 359 -17.34 -5.45 4.34
N SER A 360 -16.16 -4.81 4.27
CA SER A 360 -14.92 -5.29 4.89
C SER A 360 -14.63 -4.66 6.25
N ILE A 361 -15.47 -3.74 6.73
CA ILE A 361 -15.25 -3.04 8.01
C ILE A 361 -16.54 -3.05 8.83
N TRP A 362 -16.70 -4.09 9.64
CA TRP A 362 -17.88 -4.28 10.47
C TRP A 362 -17.76 -3.50 11.76
N PHE A 363 -18.78 -2.70 12.05
CA PHE A 363 -18.88 -1.86 13.23
C PHE A 363 -19.99 -2.36 14.16
N TYR A 364 -19.58 -2.74 15.37
CA TYR A 364 -20.46 -3.14 16.46
C TYR A 364 -20.40 -2.11 17.57
N LYS A 365 -21.50 -1.35 17.73
CA LYS A 365 -21.63 -0.40 18.83
C LYS A 365 -21.70 -1.14 20.16
N ASN A 366 -20.98 -0.63 21.15
CA ASN A 366 -20.99 -1.10 22.51
C ASN A 366 -22.05 -0.37 23.34
N PHE A 367 -23.14 -1.06 23.70
CA PHE A 367 -24.18 -0.50 24.58
C PHE A 367 -23.90 -0.75 26.08
N GLY A 368 -22.80 -1.42 26.40
CA GLY A 368 -22.34 -1.73 27.76
C GLY A 368 -21.32 -0.73 28.27
N SER A 369 -20.25 -1.23 28.91
CA SER A 369 -19.09 -0.42 29.30
C SER A 369 -17.79 -1.03 28.74
N ASN A 370 -16.66 -0.35 28.90
CA ASN A 370 -15.35 -0.87 28.45
C ASN A 370 -14.91 -2.15 29.19
N ASN A 371 -15.45 -2.40 30.39
CA ASN A 371 -15.15 -3.59 31.20
C ASN A 371 -16.33 -4.59 31.26
N SER A 372 -17.42 -4.31 30.54
CA SER A 372 -18.52 -5.24 30.33
C SER A 372 -19.24 -4.87 29.04
N PRO A 373 -18.59 -5.08 27.90
CA PRO A 373 -19.12 -4.66 26.62
C PRO A 373 -20.35 -5.48 26.20
N GLN A 374 -21.23 -4.85 25.42
CA GLN A 374 -22.39 -5.47 24.81
C GLN A 374 -22.48 -5.02 23.35
N PHE A 375 -22.00 -5.87 22.45
CA PHE A 375 -21.77 -5.52 21.04
C PHE A 375 -22.96 -5.83 20.14
N TYR A 376 -23.45 -4.83 19.42
CA TYR A 376 -24.53 -4.97 18.44
C TYR A 376 -24.12 -4.36 17.10
N LEU A 377 -24.16 -5.17 16.04
CA LEU A 377 -23.82 -4.75 14.68
C LEU A 377 -24.67 -3.54 14.27
N GLN A 378 -23.99 -2.47 13.87
CA GLN A 378 -24.62 -1.26 13.30
C GLN A 378 -24.37 -1.17 11.80
N ASP A 379 -23.17 -1.55 11.36
CA ASP A 379 -22.73 -1.36 9.99
C ASP A 379 -21.71 -2.41 9.55
N LYS A 380 -21.58 -2.63 8.23
CA LYS A 380 -20.61 -3.57 7.64
C LYS A 380 -19.59 -2.93 6.72
N ASP A 381 -19.84 -1.70 6.29
CA ASP A 381 -19.01 -0.92 5.38
C ASP A 381 -18.58 0.39 6.05
N PHE A 382 -18.24 0.33 7.35
CA PHE A 382 -17.79 1.48 8.12
C PHE A 382 -16.62 2.17 7.42
N LEU A 383 -16.69 3.49 7.27
CA LEU A 383 -15.87 4.31 6.35
C LEU A 383 -16.16 4.08 4.87
N GLN A 384 -16.18 2.84 4.38
CA GLN A 384 -16.34 2.48 2.96
C GLN A 384 -17.56 3.13 2.30
N LYS A 385 -18.71 3.18 3.00
CA LYS A 385 -19.94 3.84 2.53
C LYS A 385 -19.81 5.31 2.15
N ASN A 386 -18.75 5.98 2.63
CA ASN A 386 -18.47 7.39 2.36
C ASN A 386 -17.42 7.60 1.27
N THR A 387 -17.04 6.53 0.55
CA THR A 387 -15.92 6.53 -0.39
C THR A 387 -16.32 5.92 -1.73
N ILE A 388 -15.49 6.11 -2.76
CA ILE A 388 -15.59 5.31 -3.98
C ILE A 388 -15.00 3.94 -3.66
N GLU A 389 -15.82 2.88 -3.69
CA GLU A 389 -15.41 1.52 -3.36
C GLU A 389 -15.90 0.52 -4.43
N LEU A 390 -14.95 -0.09 -5.15
CA LEU A 390 -15.20 -1.05 -6.22
C LEU A 390 -14.69 -2.46 -5.91
N GLY A 391 -14.30 -2.75 -4.67
CA GLY A 391 -13.75 -4.05 -4.26
C GLY A 391 -12.25 -4.13 -4.54
N ARG A 392 -11.82 -5.01 -5.45
CA ARG A 392 -10.40 -5.19 -5.73
C ARG A 392 -9.93 -4.43 -6.97
N GLU A 393 -8.81 -3.72 -6.82
CA GLU A 393 -8.01 -3.09 -7.90
C GLU A 393 -8.81 -2.21 -8.86
N SER A 394 -8.99 -0.93 -8.50
CA SER A 394 -9.62 0.09 -9.35
C SER A 394 -8.70 0.59 -10.46
N LYS A 395 -9.31 0.96 -11.59
CA LYS A 395 -8.63 1.44 -12.81
C LYS A 395 -9.45 2.59 -13.42
N PRO A 396 -9.13 3.84 -13.07
CA PRO A 396 -9.85 5.02 -13.57
C PRO A 396 -9.50 5.28 -15.03
N ILE A 397 -10.47 5.79 -15.79
CA ILE A 397 -10.34 6.17 -17.20
C ILE A 397 -11.14 7.45 -17.39
N PHE A 398 -10.50 8.48 -17.95
CA PHE A 398 -11.20 9.68 -18.42
C PHE A 398 -11.72 9.45 -19.82
N VAL A 399 -13.00 9.75 -20.02
CA VAL A 399 -13.67 9.65 -21.31
C VAL A 399 -14.89 10.55 -21.30
N ASP A 400 -15.18 11.24 -22.39
CA ASP A 400 -16.43 11.99 -22.56
C ASP A 400 -17.51 11.03 -23.10
N ILE A 401 -18.34 10.47 -22.22
CA ILE A 401 -19.31 9.41 -22.60
C ILE A 401 -20.63 9.97 -23.14
N ASN A 402 -20.85 11.28 -22.99
CA ASN A 402 -22.10 11.96 -23.38
C ASN A 402 -21.89 13.03 -24.48
N ASN A 403 -20.64 13.21 -24.93
CA ASN A 403 -20.19 14.15 -25.95
C ASN A 403 -20.53 15.62 -25.63
N ASP A 404 -20.32 16.04 -24.38
CA ASP A 404 -20.50 17.42 -23.92
C ASP A 404 -19.20 18.23 -23.81
N GLN A 405 -18.06 17.62 -24.20
CA GLN A 405 -16.70 18.16 -24.14
C GLN A 405 -16.18 18.38 -22.72
N ILE A 406 -16.75 17.68 -21.74
CA ILE A 406 -16.26 17.57 -20.38
C ILE A 406 -15.89 16.10 -20.14
N GLN A 407 -14.73 15.86 -19.54
CA GLN A 407 -14.33 14.49 -19.22
C GLN A 407 -15.21 13.92 -18.10
N ASP A 408 -15.78 12.76 -18.36
CA ASP A 408 -16.42 11.90 -17.39
C ASP A 408 -15.42 10.87 -16.85
N LEU A 409 -15.83 10.12 -15.83
CA LEU A 409 -14.99 9.12 -15.20
C LEU A 409 -15.64 7.73 -15.33
N VAL A 410 -14.94 6.82 -15.97
CA VAL A 410 -15.24 5.38 -15.99
C VAL A 410 -14.24 4.68 -15.09
N ILE A 411 -14.71 3.74 -14.26
CA ILE A 411 -13.85 3.04 -13.31
C ILE A 411 -14.06 1.54 -13.48
N ALA A 412 -13.03 0.87 -13.99
CA ALA A 412 -12.97 -0.59 -14.03
C ALA A 412 -12.42 -1.16 -12.72
N ASN A 413 -12.71 -2.42 -12.43
CA ASN A 413 -12.14 -3.16 -11.30
C ASN A 413 -11.56 -4.52 -11.72
N PHE A 414 -10.71 -5.11 -10.88
CA PHE A 414 -10.40 -6.54 -11.00
C PHE A 414 -11.65 -7.38 -10.70
N GLY A 415 -12.35 -7.03 -9.63
CA GLY A 415 -13.65 -7.57 -9.27
C GLY A 415 -13.97 -7.39 -7.79
N THR A 416 -15.22 -7.63 -7.41
CA THR A 416 -15.66 -7.73 -6.01
C THR A 416 -15.70 -9.16 -5.55
N PHE A 417 -15.34 -9.36 -4.29
CA PHE A 417 -15.36 -10.68 -3.66
C PHE A 417 -16.75 -11.31 -3.69
N ASP A 418 -16.85 -12.56 -4.15
CA ASP A 418 -18.11 -13.33 -4.22
C ASP A 418 -17.86 -14.84 -4.20
N LEU A 419 -18.15 -15.48 -3.07
CA LEU A 419 -17.99 -16.92 -2.88
C LEU A 419 -18.87 -17.80 -3.80
N SER A 420 -19.87 -17.22 -4.46
CA SER A 420 -20.75 -17.97 -5.36
C SER A 420 -20.13 -18.27 -6.73
N VAL A 421 -18.97 -17.68 -7.05
CA VAL A 421 -18.27 -17.90 -8.32
C VAL A 421 -16.91 -18.62 -8.13
N PRO A 422 -16.44 -19.44 -9.09
CA PRO A 422 -15.30 -20.34 -8.89
C PRO A 422 -13.96 -19.68 -8.54
N ILE A 423 -13.78 -18.42 -8.95
CA ILE A 423 -12.56 -17.63 -8.70
C ILE A 423 -12.76 -16.59 -7.60
N HIS A 424 -13.91 -16.63 -6.91
CA HIS A 424 -14.31 -15.71 -5.84
C HIS A 424 -14.38 -14.21 -6.22
N TYR A 425 -14.39 -13.83 -7.51
CA TYR A 425 -14.53 -12.44 -7.92
C TYR A 425 -15.46 -12.27 -9.12
N ARG A 426 -16.19 -11.14 -9.14
CA ARG A 426 -16.96 -10.64 -10.29
C ARG A 426 -16.51 -9.24 -10.66
N SER A 427 -16.12 -9.04 -11.91
CA SER A 427 -15.75 -7.71 -12.42
C SER A 427 -16.99 -6.95 -12.91
N TYR A 428 -16.93 -5.63 -12.80
CA TYR A 428 -17.87 -4.69 -13.39
C TYR A 428 -17.19 -3.35 -13.57
N ILE A 429 -17.87 -2.46 -14.30
CA ILE A 429 -17.33 -1.13 -14.62
C ILE A 429 -18.36 -0.10 -14.16
N GLU A 430 -17.97 0.86 -13.34
CA GLU A 430 -18.85 1.96 -12.96
C GLU A 430 -18.62 3.18 -13.86
N SER A 431 -19.64 4.04 -13.98
CA SER A 431 -19.54 5.30 -14.72
C SER A 431 -20.06 6.46 -13.89
N TYR A 432 -19.40 7.60 -14.02
CA TYR A 432 -19.68 8.84 -13.32
C TYR A 432 -19.64 9.99 -14.32
N VAL A 433 -20.77 10.65 -14.53
CA VAL A 433 -20.84 11.84 -15.39
C VAL A 433 -20.45 13.08 -14.61
N ASN A 434 -19.65 13.95 -15.20
CA ASN A 434 -19.29 15.24 -14.64
C ASN A 434 -20.44 16.24 -14.84
N LEU A 435 -21.19 16.51 -13.77
CA LEU A 435 -22.28 17.49 -13.76
C LEU A 435 -21.79 18.93 -13.53
N GLY A 436 -20.50 19.10 -13.29
CA GLY A 436 -19.86 20.38 -12.97
C GLY A 436 -19.46 21.17 -14.20
N THR A 437 -18.28 21.78 -14.11
CA THR A 437 -17.65 22.54 -15.21
C THR A 437 -16.21 22.06 -15.38
N GLN A 438 -15.55 22.42 -16.48
CA GLN A 438 -14.12 22.14 -16.68
C GLN A 438 -13.22 22.74 -15.60
N GLN A 439 -13.68 23.76 -14.86
CA GLN A 439 -12.91 24.37 -13.76
C GLN A 439 -13.28 23.83 -12.37
N ASN A 440 -14.47 23.25 -12.24
CA ASN A 440 -15.02 22.78 -10.96
C ASN A 440 -15.80 21.50 -11.26
N PRO A 441 -15.11 20.35 -11.36
CA PRO A 441 -15.74 19.08 -11.68
C PRO A 441 -16.60 18.59 -10.52
N VAL A 442 -17.71 17.92 -10.84
CA VAL A 442 -18.58 17.23 -9.87
C VAL A 442 -19.01 15.91 -10.50
N PHE A 443 -18.48 14.79 -10.01
CA PHE A 443 -18.78 13.48 -10.57
C PHE A 443 -20.04 12.90 -9.93
N SER A 444 -21.00 12.46 -10.74
CA SER A 444 -22.21 11.79 -10.27
C SER A 444 -22.28 10.39 -10.87
N LYS A 445 -22.39 9.37 -10.02
CA LYS A 445 -22.54 7.98 -10.45
C LYS A 445 -23.78 7.82 -11.32
N THR A 446 -23.61 7.22 -12.50
CA THR A 446 -24.68 6.99 -13.49
C THR A 446 -24.97 5.52 -13.73
N SER A 447 -24.00 4.63 -13.52
CA SER A 447 -24.20 3.18 -13.62
C SER A 447 -23.25 2.40 -12.72
N SER A 448 -23.72 1.28 -12.18
CA SER A 448 -22.90 0.29 -11.45
C SER A 448 -22.35 -0.82 -12.36
N ASP A 449 -22.82 -0.91 -13.61
CA ASP A 449 -22.25 -1.79 -14.65
C ASP A 449 -22.44 -1.11 -16.01
N PHE A 450 -21.44 -0.35 -16.42
CA PHE A 450 -21.45 0.49 -17.60
C PHE A 450 -21.64 -0.38 -18.84
N GLN A 451 -22.71 -0.10 -19.58
CA GLN A 451 -23.09 -0.81 -20.81
C GLN A 451 -23.23 -2.34 -20.67
N ASN A 452 -23.34 -2.86 -19.44
CA ASN A 452 -23.30 -4.29 -19.11
C ASN A 452 -22.06 -5.03 -19.67
N ILE A 453 -20.91 -4.34 -19.80
CA ILE A 453 -19.67 -4.93 -20.34
C ILE A 453 -19.29 -6.21 -19.58
N SER A 454 -19.50 -6.23 -18.25
CA SER A 454 -19.25 -7.41 -17.41
C SER A 454 -19.96 -8.66 -17.92
N THR A 455 -21.22 -8.51 -18.33
CA THR A 455 -22.08 -9.61 -18.77
C THR A 455 -21.85 -9.94 -20.24
N LEU A 456 -21.52 -8.94 -21.05
CA LEU A 456 -21.22 -9.13 -22.47
C LEU A 456 -19.97 -10.00 -22.67
N ILE A 457 -18.90 -9.72 -21.93
CA ILE A 457 -17.62 -10.43 -22.03
C ILE A 457 -17.60 -11.66 -21.10
N ASN A 458 -18.19 -11.54 -19.91
CA ASN A 458 -18.27 -12.60 -18.91
C ASN A 458 -16.89 -13.15 -18.48
N ASP A 459 -15.98 -12.24 -18.14
CA ASP A 459 -14.67 -12.51 -17.54
C ASP A 459 -14.39 -11.50 -16.41
N ILE A 460 -13.23 -11.58 -15.76
CA ILE A 460 -12.79 -10.66 -14.70
C ILE A 460 -11.68 -9.72 -15.17
N ASN A 461 -11.42 -8.68 -14.36
CA ASN A 461 -10.45 -7.65 -14.65
C ASN A 461 -10.62 -7.04 -16.05
N LEU A 462 -11.84 -6.56 -16.32
CA LEU A 462 -12.20 -5.98 -17.61
C LEU A 462 -11.79 -4.52 -17.67
N ILE A 463 -10.87 -4.18 -18.58
CA ILE A 463 -10.25 -2.86 -18.68
C ILE A 463 -10.57 -2.26 -20.04
N PRO A 464 -11.52 -1.31 -20.15
CA PRO A 464 -11.83 -0.68 -21.42
C PRO A 464 -10.82 0.41 -21.77
N SER A 465 -10.67 0.66 -23.07
CA SER A 465 -10.09 1.87 -23.64
C SER A 465 -11.04 2.34 -24.74
N PHE A 466 -11.30 3.65 -24.77
CA PHE A 466 -12.28 4.25 -25.68
C PHE A 466 -11.62 5.06 -26.79
N GLY A 467 -12.18 5.03 -27.99
CA GLY A 467 -11.68 5.76 -29.16
C GLY A 467 -12.56 5.55 -30.39
N ASP A 468 -12.59 6.50 -31.31
CA ASP A 468 -13.30 6.38 -32.58
C ASP A 468 -12.45 5.52 -33.54
N LEU A 469 -12.77 4.22 -33.65
CA LEU A 469 -11.95 3.24 -34.37
C LEU A 469 -12.30 3.13 -35.86
N ASP A 470 -13.53 3.48 -36.25
CA ASP A 470 -13.99 3.42 -37.64
C ASP A 470 -14.35 4.79 -38.24
N ASN A 471 -14.02 5.87 -37.51
CA ASN A 471 -14.11 7.26 -37.93
C ASN A 471 -15.54 7.67 -38.32
N ASP A 472 -16.51 7.14 -37.57
CA ASP A 472 -17.93 7.48 -37.72
C ASP A 472 -18.40 8.60 -36.76
N GLY A 473 -17.50 9.07 -35.90
CA GLY A 473 -17.68 10.22 -35.02
C GLY A 473 -18.25 9.88 -33.64
N ASP A 474 -18.32 8.59 -33.29
CA ASP A 474 -18.63 8.12 -31.95
C ASP A 474 -17.47 7.30 -31.34
N LEU A 475 -17.52 7.05 -30.02
CA LEU A 475 -16.47 6.31 -29.34
C LEU A 475 -16.82 4.82 -29.24
N ASP A 476 -15.95 3.98 -29.80
CA ASP A 476 -15.91 2.54 -29.61
C ASP A 476 -15.12 2.15 -28.36
N ALA A 477 -15.10 0.85 -28.02
CA ALA A 477 -14.28 0.32 -26.93
C ALA A 477 -13.47 -0.92 -27.30
N ILE A 478 -12.19 -0.93 -26.91
CA ILE A 478 -11.37 -2.13 -26.78
C ILE A 478 -11.27 -2.49 -25.32
N VAL A 479 -11.63 -3.71 -24.95
CA VAL A 479 -11.61 -4.18 -23.56
C VAL A 479 -10.59 -5.29 -23.43
N GLY A 480 -9.64 -5.15 -22.49
CA GLY A 480 -8.74 -6.22 -22.08
C GLY A 480 -9.30 -7.03 -20.93
N ASP A 481 -8.94 -8.31 -20.83
CA ASP A 481 -9.37 -9.20 -19.74
C ASP A 481 -8.20 -9.74 -18.89
N TYR A 482 -8.56 -10.47 -17.82
CA TYR A 482 -7.60 -11.16 -16.97
C TYR A 482 -6.74 -12.19 -17.71
N ASN A 483 -7.27 -12.86 -18.73
CA ASN A 483 -6.61 -13.94 -19.49
C ASN A 483 -5.78 -13.42 -20.69
N GLY A 484 -5.52 -12.11 -20.74
CA GLY A 484 -4.68 -11.50 -21.75
C GLY A 484 -5.35 -11.33 -23.11
N LYS A 485 -6.68 -11.46 -23.21
CA LYS A 485 -7.45 -11.27 -24.45
C LYS A 485 -7.92 -9.83 -24.60
N LEU A 486 -8.21 -9.47 -25.85
CA LEU A 486 -8.86 -8.22 -26.22
C LEU A 486 -10.24 -8.50 -26.82
N HIS A 487 -11.17 -7.59 -26.58
CA HIS A 487 -12.55 -7.64 -27.06
C HIS A 487 -12.91 -6.29 -27.68
N TYR A 488 -13.48 -6.31 -28.88
CA TYR A 488 -13.96 -5.11 -29.57
C TYR A 488 -15.47 -4.98 -29.40
N LEU A 489 -15.87 -3.85 -28.82
CA LEU A 489 -17.25 -3.45 -28.65
C LEU A 489 -17.49 -2.21 -29.50
N LYS A 490 -18.32 -2.38 -30.52
CA LYS A 490 -18.74 -1.30 -31.41
C LYS A 490 -19.87 -0.50 -30.79
N ASN A 491 -19.78 0.82 -30.83
CA ASN A 491 -20.89 1.70 -30.56
C ASN A 491 -21.84 1.72 -31.77
N THR A 492 -23.12 1.53 -31.47
CA THR A 492 -24.18 1.36 -32.48
C THR A 492 -25.18 2.50 -32.46
N SER A 493 -24.91 3.52 -31.64
CA SER A 493 -25.80 4.65 -31.46
C SER A 493 -25.70 5.63 -32.62
N SER A 494 -26.82 5.92 -33.27
CA SER A 494 -26.87 7.02 -34.25
C SER A 494 -26.80 8.43 -33.63
N ASN A 495 -26.78 8.53 -32.28
CA ASN A 495 -26.70 9.79 -31.55
C ASN A 495 -25.36 9.84 -30.79
N PRO A 496 -24.43 10.73 -31.17
CA PRO A 496 -23.11 10.84 -30.54
C PRO A 496 -23.16 11.14 -29.03
N SER A 497 -24.26 11.67 -28.50
CA SER A 497 -24.43 11.91 -27.06
C SER A 497 -24.94 10.70 -26.27
N VAL A 498 -25.09 9.55 -26.91
CA VAL A 498 -25.54 8.31 -26.28
C VAL A 498 -24.58 7.21 -26.71
N MET A 499 -23.92 6.56 -25.76
CA MET A 499 -23.11 5.38 -26.02
C MET A 499 -23.96 4.11 -25.90
N SER A 500 -23.91 3.25 -26.93
CA SER A 500 -24.60 1.95 -26.98
C SER A 500 -23.66 0.88 -27.53
N LEU A 501 -22.91 0.24 -26.63
CA LEU A 501 -21.89 -0.74 -26.99
C LEU A 501 -22.47 -2.13 -27.25
N SER A 502 -21.97 -2.80 -28.28
CA SER A 502 -22.29 -4.20 -28.59
C SER A 502 -21.04 -4.96 -29.06
N ILE A 503 -20.93 -6.25 -28.72
CA ILE A 503 -19.79 -7.07 -29.15
C ILE A 503 -19.79 -7.24 -30.67
N GLU A 504 -18.70 -6.84 -31.30
CA GLU A 504 -18.42 -7.10 -32.72
C GLU A 504 -17.37 -8.23 -32.86
N SER A 505 -16.35 -8.26 -32.00
CA SER A 505 -15.30 -9.29 -32.00
C SER A 505 -14.84 -9.66 -30.59
N SER A 506 -14.93 -10.95 -30.22
CA SER A 506 -14.58 -11.44 -28.89
C SER A 506 -14.21 -12.94 -28.92
N PRO A 507 -12.95 -13.33 -28.66
CA PRO A 507 -11.77 -12.47 -28.58
C PRO A 507 -11.37 -11.93 -29.97
N MET A 508 -10.62 -10.82 -29.98
CA MET A 508 -10.04 -10.23 -31.19
C MET A 508 -8.88 -11.07 -31.74
N ASN A 509 -8.67 -10.99 -33.05
CA ASN A 509 -7.59 -11.67 -33.75
C ASN A 509 -6.74 -10.68 -34.55
N ASP A 510 -5.48 -11.05 -34.79
CA ASP A 510 -4.56 -10.35 -35.68
C ASP A 510 -4.94 -10.55 -37.17
N ILE A 511 -4.19 -9.90 -38.06
CA ILE A 511 -4.34 -10.01 -39.52
C ILE A 511 -4.16 -11.43 -40.07
N PHE A 512 -3.53 -12.32 -39.30
CA PHE A 512 -3.29 -13.73 -39.63
C PHE A 512 -4.29 -14.67 -38.97
N THR A 513 -5.35 -14.15 -38.34
CA THR A 513 -6.40 -14.88 -37.63
C THR A 513 -5.93 -15.58 -36.35
N ASN A 514 -4.79 -15.18 -35.77
CA ASN A 514 -4.38 -15.61 -34.45
C ASN A 514 -5.04 -14.73 -33.39
N THR A 515 -5.53 -15.34 -32.32
CA THR A 515 -6.12 -14.60 -31.19
C THR A 515 -5.03 -13.85 -30.44
N PHE A 516 -5.25 -12.57 -30.14
CA PHE A 516 -4.36 -11.80 -29.27
C PHE A 516 -4.28 -12.45 -27.88
N ASP A 517 -3.06 -12.58 -27.35
CA ASP A 517 -2.78 -13.19 -26.06
C ASP A 517 -1.55 -12.52 -25.43
N PHE A 518 -1.81 -11.67 -24.44
CA PHE A 518 -0.79 -10.94 -23.69
C PHE A 518 -0.56 -11.56 -22.30
N GLY A 519 -0.81 -12.87 -22.14
CA GLY A 519 -0.63 -13.56 -20.88
C GLY A 519 -1.73 -13.24 -19.87
N PHE A 520 -1.44 -12.40 -18.87
CA PHE A 520 -2.40 -12.06 -17.81
C PHE A 520 -2.57 -10.55 -17.66
N ASN A 521 -3.79 -10.11 -17.36
CA ASN A 521 -4.17 -8.71 -17.11
C ASN A 521 -3.86 -7.78 -18.29
N ALA A 522 -4.50 -8.01 -19.45
CA ALA A 522 -4.36 -7.10 -20.58
C ALA A 522 -4.94 -5.72 -20.24
N HIS A 523 -4.09 -4.69 -20.27
CA HIS A 523 -4.46 -3.29 -20.00
C HIS A 523 -4.27 -2.47 -21.28
N PRO A 524 -5.26 -2.44 -22.19
CA PRO A 524 -5.14 -1.71 -23.45
C PRO A 524 -5.27 -0.20 -23.24
N ILE A 525 -4.59 0.57 -24.08
CA ILE A 525 -4.84 1.99 -24.34
C ILE A 525 -4.82 2.23 -25.84
N LEU A 526 -5.81 2.97 -26.33
CA LEU A 526 -5.91 3.43 -27.71
C LEU A 526 -5.16 4.76 -27.85
N PHE A 527 -4.20 4.81 -28.77
CA PHE A 527 -3.43 6.02 -29.03
C PHE A 527 -2.77 5.98 -30.41
N ASP A 528 -2.85 7.08 -31.17
CA ASP A 528 -2.08 7.27 -32.41
C ASP A 528 -0.61 7.52 -32.06
N VAL A 529 0.19 6.44 -31.99
CA VAL A 529 1.58 6.51 -31.49
C VAL A 529 2.59 6.77 -32.61
N ASP A 530 2.25 6.40 -33.84
CA ASP A 530 3.09 6.62 -35.01
C ASP A 530 2.79 7.91 -35.80
N ASN A 531 1.70 8.61 -35.44
CA ASN A 531 1.21 9.87 -36.01
C ASN A 531 0.71 9.74 -37.45
N ASP A 532 0.09 8.61 -37.81
CA ASP A 532 -0.53 8.40 -39.11
C ASP A 532 -2.03 8.77 -39.17
N ASN A 533 -2.60 9.20 -38.03
CA ASN A 533 -4.01 9.57 -37.82
C ASN A 533 -4.98 8.40 -37.77
N ASP A 534 -4.52 7.21 -37.40
CA ASP A 534 -5.39 6.17 -36.88
C ASP A 534 -4.95 5.70 -35.48
N LEU A 535 -5.81 4.93 -34.80
CA LEU A 535 -5.57 4.53 -33.41
C LEU A 535 -4.89 3.17 -33.35
N ASP A 536 -3.72 3.13 -32.70
CA ASP A 536 -3.05 1.89 -32.32
C ASP A 536 -3.49 1.39 -30.94
N ILE A 537 -3.15 0.14 -30.61
CA ILE A 537 -3.36 -0.43 -29.28
C ILE A 537 -2.01 -0.69 -28.61
N ILE A 538 -1.81 -0.05 -27.46
CA ILE A 538 -0.69 -0.35 -26.57
C ILE A 538 -1.25 -1.15 -25.39
N VAL A 539 -0.65 -2.29 -25.07
CA VAL A 539 -1.18 -3.21 -24.05
C VAL A 539 -0.16 -3.41 -22.94
N GLY A 540 -0.49 -2.97 -21.72
CA GLY A 540 0.20 -3.40 -20.51
C GLY A 540 -0.24 -4.78 -20.06
N GLU A 541 0.59 -5.46 -19.27
CA GLU A 541 0.34 -6.84 -18.82
C GLU A 541 1.00 -7.14 -17.46
N ALA A 542 0.73 -8.34 -16.93
CA ALA A 542 1.18 -8.78 -15.61
C ALA A 542 2.71 -8.73 -15.44
N ILE A 543 3.50 -9.00 -16.48
CA ILE A 543 4.96 -9.08 -16.33
C ILE A 543 5.64 -7.69 -16.32
N GLY A 544 4.94 -6.63 -16.75
CA GLY A 544 5.38 -5.24 -16.58
C GLY A 544 6.02 -4.56 -17.80
N ASN A 545 6.09 -5.24 -18.93
CA ASN A 545 6.40 -4.70 -20.26
C ASN A 545 5.16 -4.03 -20.89
N LEU A 546 5.35 -3.39 -22.05
CA LEU A 546 4.26 -2.95 -22.93
C LEU A 546 4.35 -3.67 -24.28
N ASN A 547 3.20 -4.03 -24.83
CA ASN A 547 3.04 -4.59 -26.17
C ASN A 547 2.52 -3.50 -27.11
N PHE A 548 2.96 -3.51 -28.37
CA PHE A 548 2.49 -2.57 -29.40
C PHE A 548 1.82 -3.34 -30.54
N VAL A 549 0.53 -3.08 -30.71
CA VAL A 549 -0.32 -3.61 -31.77
C VAL A 549 -0.65 -2.44 -32.69
N GLU A 550 -0.09 -2.45 -33.88
CA GLU A 550 -0.27 -1.40 -34.88
C GLU A 550 -1.58 -1.62 -35.62
N ASN A 551 -2.32 -0.55 -35.89
CA ASN A 551 -3.35 -0.58 -36.91
C ASN A 551 -2.68 -0.51 -38.29
N VAL A 552 -2.57 -1.66 -38.95
CA VAL A 552 -1.97 -1.73 -40.30
C VAL A 552 -2.97 -1.41 -41.42
N GLY A 553 -4.19 -1.01 -41.05
CA GLY A 553 -5.30 -0.64 -41.92
C GLY A 553 -5.34 0.85 -42.22
N ASP A 554 -6.51 1.45 -41.98
CA ASP A 554 -6.72 2.90 -41.93
C ASP A 554 -7.74 3.24 -40.83
N SER A 555 -8.03 4.53 -40.63
CA SER A 555 -8.98 4.99 -39.60
C SER A 555 -10.44 4.61 -39.84
N VAL A 556 -10.79 4.00 -40.97
CA VAL A 556 -12.16 3.55 -41.28
C VAL A 556 -12.27 2.04 -41.28
N ASN A 557 -11.24 1.36 -41.79
CA ASN A 557 -11.14 -0.08 -41.91
C ASN A 557 -9.90 -0.54 -41.15
N PHE A 558 -9.93 -0.35 -39.83
CA PHE A 558 -8.84 -0.75 -38.96
C PHE A 558 -8.55 -2.26 -39.08
N ASN A 559 -7.29 -2.63 -38.94
CA ASN A 559 -6.86 -4.02 -38.95
C ASN A 559 -5.56 -4.15 -38.15
N PHE A 560 -5.56 -4.95 -37.10
CA PHE A 560 -4.49 -4.94 -36.09
C PHE A 560 -3.45 -6.04 -36.28
N ASP A 561 -2.17 -5.70 -36.12
CA ASP A 561 -1.04 -6.62 -36.14
C ASP A 561 -0.10 -6.39 -34.96
N LEU A 562 0.32 -7.45 -34.26
CA LEU A 562 1.28 -7.33 -33.16
C LEU A 562 2.67 -7.04 -33.71
N ARG A 563 3.24 -5.88 -33.39
CA ARG A 563 4.58 -5.47 -33.87
C ARG A 563 5.70 -5.87 -32.92
N THR A 564 5.49 -5.69 -31.63
CA THR A 564 6.49 -6.00 -30.61
C THR A 564 5.85 -6.23 -29.24
N GLU A 565 6.43 -7.15 -28.48
CA GLU A 565 6.08 -7.43 -27.09
C GLU A 565 6.95 -6.65 -26.09
N ASN A 566 7.85 -5.78 -26.59
CA ASN A 566 8.78 -5.02 -25.75
C ASN A 566 8.84 -3.55 -26.19
N PHE A 567 7.67 -2.93 -26.28
CA PHE A 567 7.52 -1.56 -26.73
C PHE A 567 8.26 -0.59 -25.79
N GLY A 568 9.15 0.22 -26.36
CA GLY A 568 9.96 1.18 -25.61
C GLY A 568 10.99 0.57 -24.65
N GLY A 569 11.17 -0.76 -24.62
CA GLY A 569 12.04 -1.43 -23.65
C GLY A 569 11.62 -1.22 -22.19
N ILE A 570 10.31 -1.03 -21.96
CA ILE A 570 9.73 -0.75 -20.66
C ILE A 570 9.71 -2.03 -19.80
N ASP A 571 10.07 -1.87 -18.54
CA ASP A 571 9.92 -2.88 -17.50
C ASP A 571 9.69 -2.19 -16.16
N VAL A 572 8.48 -2.31 -15.62
CA VAL A 572 8.10 -1.76 -14.30
C VAL A 572 8.20 -2.81 -13.17
N SER A 573 8.71 -4.00 -13.46
CA SER A 573 8.89 -5.08 -12.50
C SER A 573 10.09 -4.90 -11.57
N GLU A 574 10.07 -5.59 -10.43
CA GLU A 574 11.11 -5.50 -9.39
C GLU A 574 12.22 -6.52 -9.63
N TRP A 575 13.45 -6.24 -9.20
CA TRP A 575 14.59 -7.13 -9.46
C TRP A 575 14.45 -8.56 -8.91
N TRP A 576 13.53 -8.79 -7.95
CA TRP A 576 13.23 -10.09 -7.37
C TRP A 576 11.94 -10.75 -7.89
N THR A 577 11.15 -10.06 -8.73
CA THR A 577 9.92 -10.62 -9.30
C THR A 577 9.66 -10.07 -10.70
N ASN A 578 9.31 -10.96 -11.63
CA ASN A 578 8.91 -10.61 -12.98
C ASN A 578 7.45 -10.16 -13.08
N ILE A 579 6.83 -9.68 -11.99
CA ILE A 579 5.44 -9.21 -12.00
C ILE A 579 5.45 -7.70 -11.80
N GLY A 580 5.21 -6.96 -12.87
CA GLY A 580 5.16 -5.51 -12.89
C GLY A 580 3.74 -4.92 -12.96
N MET A 581 2.79 -5.60 -13.61
CA MET A 581 1.42 -5.11 -13.87
C MET A 581 1.41 -3.68 -14.43
N SER A 582 1.88 -3.54 -15.66
CA SER A 582 1.96 -2.23 -16.33
C SER A 582 0.57 -1.68 -16.66
N SER A 583 0.32 -0.43 -16.29
CA SER A 583 -0.90 0.33 -16.62
C SER A 583 -0.50 1.62 -17.34
N PRO A 584 -0.45 1.62 -18.69
CA PRO A 584 0.06 2.75 -19.47
C PRO A 584 -0.97 3.87 -19.67
N VAL A 585 -0.51 5.13 -19.63
CA VAL A 585 -1.26 6.32 -20.05
C VAL A 585 -0.34 7.27 -20.81
N PHE A 586 -0.73 7.65 -22.01
CA PHE A 586 -0.08 8.71 -22.78
C PHE A 586 -0.64 10.07 -22.41
N TYR A 587 0.24 11.06 -22.30
CA TYR A 587 -0.13 12.44 -22.02
C TYR A 587 0.62 13.40 -22.95
N LYS A 588 -0.10 14.34 -23.56
CA LYS A 588 0.47 15.37 -24.44
C LYS A 588 0.68 16.65 -23.63
N ASN A 589 1.92 16.90 -23.21
CA ASN A 589 2.31 18.16 -22.57
C ASN A 589 2.84 19.14 -23.64
N GLY A 590 1.93 19.92 -24.21
CA GLY A 590 2.23 20.77 -25.37
C GLY A 590 2.64 19.93 -26.58
N ASN A 591 3.90 20.04 -27.02
CA ASN A 591 4.43 19.25 -28.14
C ASN A 591 5.15 17.97 -27.71
N ASN A 592 5.32 17.75 -26.40
CA ASN A 592 6.01 16.59 -25.88
C ASN A 592 4.99 15.50 -25.57
N LEU A 593 5.21 14.31 -26.14
CA LEU A 593 4.49 13.11 -25.75
C LEU A 593 5.24 12.45 -24.58
N GLU A 594 4.53 12.25 -23.50
CA GLU A 594 5.00 11.59 -22.29
C GLU A 594 4.20 10.31 -22.07
N LEU A 595 4.83 9.31 -21.46
CA LEU A 595 4.19 8.06 -21.09
C LEU A 595 4.35 7.85 -19.59
N TYR A 596 3.23 7.66 -18.92
CA TYR A 596 3.15 7.27 -17.52
C TYR A 596 2.74 5.81 -17.44
N VAL A 597 3.42 5.03 -16.60
CA VAL A 597 3.13 3.60 -16.43
C VAL A 597 2.96 3.31 -14.94
N GLY A 598 1.73 3.00 -14.55
CA GLY A 598 1.40 2.46 -13.24
C GLY A 598 1.98 1.06 -13.05
N SER A 599 2.16 0.64 -11.80
CA SER A 599 2.85 -0.61 -11.48
C SER A 599 2.32 -1.30 -10.22
N LYS A 600 2.54 -2.61 -10.12
CA LYS A 600 2.22 -3.44 -8.96
C LYS A 600 2.78 -2.89 -7.66
N ARG A 601 3.97 -2.30 -7.66
CA ARG A 601 4.59 -1.76 -6.43
C ARG A 601 3.94 -0.46 -5.95
N GLY A 602 3.08 0.16 -6.76
CA GLY A 602 2.38 1.40 -6.41
C GLY A 602 2.98 2.67 -6.96
N THR A 603 4.21 2.60 -7.50
CA THR A 603 4.87 3.76 -8.10
C THR A 603 4.42 3.97 -9.53
N ILE A 604 4.56 5.19 -10.02
CA ILE A 604 4.34 5.54 -11.42
C ILE A 604 5.70 5.83 -12.07
N PHE A 605 5.94 5.21 -13.21
CA PHE A 605 7.11 5.43 -14.03
C PHE A 605 6.78 6.48 -15.10
N LYS A 606 7.68 7.43 -15.34
CA LYS A 606 7.55 8.46 -16.38
C LYS A 606 8.63 8.27 -17.44
N TYR A 607 8.22 8.25 -18.71
CA TYR A 607 9.10 8.11 -19.87
C TYR A 607 8.89 9.23 -20.88
N ASP A 608 9.96 9.56 -21.62
CA ASP A 608 9.92 10.41 -22.82
C ASP A 608 10.63 9.75 -24.01
N SER A 609 10.88 10.56 -25.06
CA SER A 609 11.61 10.15 -26.25
C SER A 609 10.88 9.05 -27.05
N ILE A 610 9.55 9.18 -27.15
CA ILE A 610 8.65 8.22 -27.80
C ILE A 610 8.54 8.50 -29.31
N VAL A 611 8.30 9.77 -29.66
CA VAL A 611 8.05 10.20 -31.04
C VAL A 611 9.27 9.88 -31.92
N ASN A 612 9.03 9.24 -33.07
CA ASN A 612 10.06 8.74 -34.00
C ASN A 612 11.01 7.67 -33.42
N ASN A 613 10.63 6.98 -32.34
CA ASN A 613 11.47 6.00 -31.65
C ASN A 613 10.72 4.69 -31.31
N LEU A 614 9.71 4.32 -32.11
CA LEU A 614 8.83 3.17 -31.83
C LEU A 614 9.55 1.82 -31.81
N THR A 615 10.70 1.70 -32.47
CA THR A 615 11.53 0.49 -32.48
C THR A 615 12.66 0.50 -31.46
N GLY A 616 12.82 1.60 -30.71
CA GLY A 616 13.92 1.80 -29.77
C GLY A 616 13.48 1.71 -28.31
N ASN A 617 14.39 2.08 -27.41
CA ASN A 617 14.09 2.19 -25.99
C ASN A 617 13.67 3.63 -25.67
N PHE A 618 12.65 3.77 -24.83
CA PHE A 618 12.25 5.06 -24.27
C PHE A 618 13.19 5.43 -23.13
N ASN A 619 13.28 6.74 -22.87
CA ASN A 619 14.13 7.25 -21.81
C ASN A 619 13.30 7.37 -20.52
N LEU A 620 13.71 6.64 -19.49
CA LEU A 620 13.12 6.69 -18.16
C LEU A 620 13.52 8.01 -17.47
N ILE A 621 12.54 8.87 -17.23
CA ILE A 621 12.72 10.12 -16.48
C ILE A 621 12.71 9.86 -14.97
N ASP A 622 11.70 9.13 -14.51
CA ASP A 622 11.49 8.83 -13.10
C ASP A 622 10.81 7.46 -12.94
N SER A 623 11.23 6.69 -11.95
CA SER A 623 10.64 5.38 -11.60
C SER A 623 9.70 5.45 -10.40
N ASN A 624 9.66 6.62 -9.74
CA ASN A 624 8.82 6.91 -8.60
C ASN A 624 8.32 8.36 -8.68
N TYR A 625 7.56 8.63 -9.75
CA TYR A 625 7.12 9.98 -10.11
C TYR A 625 6.54 10.73 -8.91
N GLN A 626 7.17 11.85 -8.55
CA GLN A 626 6.76 12.77 -7.48
C GLN A 626 6.55 12.10 -6.10
N GLY A 627 7.11 10.91 -5.88
CA GLY A 627 6.94 10.18 -4.62
C GLY A 627 5.52 9.70 -4.34
N ILE A 628 4.67 9.56 -5.37
CA ILE A 628 3.30 9.08 -5.24
C ILE A 628 3.26 7.73 -4.51
N ASN A 629 2.42 7.65 -3.47
CA ASN A 629 2.22 6.43 -2.70
C ASN A 629 0.73 6.18 -2.45
N VAL A 630 0.08 5.45 -3.37
CA VAL A 630 -1.32 5.01 -3.23
C VAL A 630 -1.44 3.60 -2.64
N GLY A 631 -0.35 3.00 -2.16
CA GLY A 631 -0.23 1.57 -1.96
C GLY A 631 0.03 0.84 -3.29
N SER A 632 -0.10 -0.49 -3.30
CA SER A 632 0.22 -1.33 -4.48
C SER A 632 -0.80 -1.22 -5.63
N HIS A 633 -0.39 -1.62 -6.84
CA HIS A 633 -1.19 -1.69 -8.08
C HIS A 633 -1.68 -0.32 -8.55
N SER A 634 -0.77 0.65 -8.72
CA SER A 634 -1.15 1.97 -9.23
C SER A 634 -1.65 1.88 -10.67
N SER A 635 -2.79 2.52 -10.95
CA SER A 635 -3.35 2.70 -12.29
C SER A 635 -3.74 4.17 -12.47
N PRO A 636 -2.89 4.99 -13.11
CA PRO A 636 -3.16 6.42 -13.26
C PRO A 636 -4.19 6.69 -14.36
N ALA A 637 -4.96 7.76 -14.19
CA ALA A 637 -5.65 8.50 -15.23
C ALA A 637 -5.24 9.97 -15.10
N ILE A 638 -4.87 10.61 -16.21
CA ILE A 638 -4.23 11.92 -16.21
C ILE A 638 -5.05 12.88 -17.06
N HIS A 639 -5.45 14.01 -16.47
CA HIS A 639 -6.16 15.08 -17.14
C HIS A 639 -5.99 16.39 -16.37
N ASP A 640 -6.19 17.54 -17.03
CA ASP A 640 -6.30 18.83 -16.34
C ASP A 640 -7.77 19.00 -15.87
N LEU A 641 -8.05 18.67 -14.61
CA LEU A 641 -9.42 18.56 -14.07
C LEU A 641 -10.03 19.90 -13.71
N ASN A 642 -9.21 20.93 -13.53
CA ASN A 642 -9.64 22.27 -13.12
C ASN A 642 -9.28 23.37 -14.16
N ASN A 643 -8.74 22.98 -15.31
CA ASN A 643 -8.34 23.84 -16.43
C ASN A 643 -7.32 24.91 -16.00
N ASP A 644 -6.36 24.54 -15.14
CA ASP A 644 -5.27 25.41 -14.68
C ASP A 644 -3.95 25.20 -15.45
N SER A 645 -3.98 24.35 -16.49
CA SER A 645 -2.85 23.92 -17.33
C SER A 645 -1.81 23.06 -16.62
N LEU A 646 -2.12 22.55 -15.42
CA LEU A 646 -1.34 21.54 -14.74
C LEU A 646 -1.98 20.15 -14.92
N GLU A 647 -1.15 19.13 -14.79
CA GLU A 647 -1.60 17.74 -14.87
C GLU A 647 -2.15 17.28 -13.51
N ASP A 648 -3.40 16.83 -13.47
CA ASP A 648 -4.00 16.18 -12.31
C ASP A 648 -4.06 14.67 -12.52
N PHE A 649 -4.04 13.93 -11.42
CA PHE A 649 -4.06 12.48 -11.43
C PHE A 649 -5.22 11.96 -10.58
N ILE A 650 -6.01 11.06 -11.17
CA ILE A 650 -6.84 10.12 -10.42
C ILE A 650 -6.16 8.77 -10.53
N ILE A 651 -5.86 8.15 -9.39
CA ILE A 651 -5.06 6.93 -9.35
C ILE A 651 -5.86 5.82 -8.67
N GLY A 652 -6.10 4.75 -9.42
CA GLY A 652 -6.63 3.50 -8.90
C GLY A 652 -5.54 2.68 -8.22
N ASN A 653 -5.96 1.80 -7.30
CA ASN A 653 -5.06 0.99 -6.50
C ASN A 653 -5.70 -0.33 -6.06
N LYS A 654 -4.91 -1.21 -5.42
CA LYS A 654 -5.34 -2.55 -4.98
C LYS A 654 -6.60 -2.57 -4.10
N ARG A 655 -6.85 -1.52 -3.31
CA ARG A 655 -7.96 -1.42 -2.35
C ARG A 655 -9.29 -0.97 -2.98
N GLY A 656 -9.41 -0.89 -4.30
CA GLY A 656 -10.70 -0.69 -4.97
C GLY A 656 -11.23 0.73 -5.04
N GLY A 657 -10.68 1.67 -4.27
CA GLY A 657 -11.04 3.08 -4.37
C GLY A 657 -10.05 3.92 -5.18
N LEU A 658 -10.28 5.23 -5.24
CA LEU A 658 -9.46 6.16 -6.03
C LEU A 658 -8.75 7.17 -5.13
N SER A 659 -7.56 7.60 -5.52
CA SER A 659 -6.83 8.70 -4.88
C SER A 659 -6.69 9.88 -5.85
N LEU A 660 -6.97 11.08 -5.38
CA LEU A 660 -6.92 12.32 -6.17
C LEU A 660 -5.64 13.09 -5.85
N PHE A 661 -4.91 13.49 -6.88
CA PHE A 661 -3.74 14.37 -6.79
C PHE A 661 -3.93 15.54 -7.74
N MET A 662 -3.97 16.75 -7.18
CA MET A 662 -4.08 17.99 -7.94
C MET A 662 -2.70 18.59 -8.17
N GLY A 663 -2.48 19.09 -9.38
CA GLY A 663 -1.31 19.85 -9.76
C GLY A 663 -1.23 21.19 -9.04
N ILE A 664 -0.04 21.55 -8.53
CA ILE A 664 0.19 22.86 -7.92
C ILE A 664 1.52 23.47 -8.38
N ASN A 665 1.54 24.81 -8.47
CA ASN A 665 2.77 25.57 -8.70
C ASN A 665 3.47 25.85 -7.36
N ASP A 666 4.72 25.41 -7.20
CA ASP A 666 5.53 25.59 -5.98
C ASP A 666 5.95 27.04 -5.69
N SER A 667 5.32 28.02 -6.34
CA SER A 667 5.61 29.45 -6.20
C SER A 667 5.09 30.09 -4.89
N VAL A 668 4.49 29.30 -3.99
CA VAL A 668 4.02 29.75 -2.67
C VAL A 668 5.01 29.36 -1.58
N ASN A 669 5.87 30.32 -1.18
CA ASN A 669 6.70 30.32 0.03
C ASN A 669 7.59 29.09 0.29
N THR A 670 8.62 28.90 -0.54
CA THR A 670 9.84 28.17 -0.16
C THR A 670 10.67 28.98 0.85
N SER A 671 10.13 29.14 2.06
CA SER A 671 10.96 29.28 3.25
C SER A 671 10.51 28.20 4.21
N ILE A 672 11.35 27.17 4.36
CA ILE A 672 11.20 25.94 5.13
C ILE A 672 10.97 24.73 4.20
N LEU A 673 11.95 23.82 4.24
CA LEU A 673 12.02 22.49 3.61
C LEU A 673 12.43 22.40 2.13
N ASN A 674 13.50 23.11 1.75
CA ASN A 674 14.47 22.49 0.83
C ASN A 674 15.31 21.48 1.62
N ASN A 675 14.72 20.35 1.99
CA ASN A 675 15.49 19.12 2.07
C ASN A 675 15.49 18.55 0.65
N GLU A 676 16.33 19.12 -0.21
CA GLU A 676 16.95 18.31 -1.25
C GLU A 676 17.66 17.17 -0.49
N ILE A 677 16.98 16.04 -0.30
CA ILE A 677 17.69 14.78 -0.27
C ILE A 677 18.18 14.62 -1.71
N LEU A 678 19.29 15.28 -2.01
CA LEU A 678 20.21 14.80 -3.02
C LEU A 678 20.50 13.37 -2.60
N ARG A 679 19.75 12.42 -3.16
CA ARG A 679 20.08 11.00 -3.06
C ARG A 679 21.39 10.90 -3.82
N GLN A 680 22.50 11.08 -3.08
CA GLN A 680 23.83 10.95 -3.65
C GLN A 680 23.98 9.48 -4.02
N GLU A 681 23.79 9.19 -5.30
CA GLU A 681 24.21 7.91 -5.82
C GLU A 681 25.74 7.89 -5.78
N TYR A 682 26.28 6.99 -4.97
CA TYR A 682 27.70 6.67 -5.00
C TYR A 682 27.99 5.95 -6.32
N LEU A 683 29.07 6.34 -7.01
CA LEU A 683 29.52 5.71 -8.25
C LEU A 683 30.88 5.06 -8.03
N ILE A 684 31.09 3.84 -8.53
CA ILE A 684 32.38 3.16 -8.48
C ILE A 684 33.16 3.38 -9.77
N TYR A 685 34.41 3.85 -9.66
CA TYR A 685 35.32 3.91 -10.79
C TYR A 685 36.79 3.72 -10.38
N PRO A 686 37.65 3.12 -11.22
CA PRO A 686 37.27 2.41 -12.43
C PRO A 686 36.49 1.13 -12.12
N ASN A 687 35.63 0.70 -13.03
CA ASN A 687 34.92 -0.56 -12.97
C ASN A 687 34.77 -1.09 -14.41
N PRO A 688 35.51 -2.14 -14.83
CA PRO A 688 36.36 -3.04 -14.02
C PRO A 688 37.63 -2.38 -13.44
N SER A 689 38.21 -2.96 -12.38
CA SER A 689 39.45 -2.48 -11.75
C SER A 689 40.38 -3.60 -11.26
N ASN A 690 41.68 -3.28 -11.13
CA ASN A 690 42.73 -4.21 -10.74
C ASN A 690 43.22 -4.02 -9.30
N ASP A 691 43.55 -2.80 -8.89
CA ASP A 691 44.22 -2.55 -7.61
C ASP A 691 43.35 -1.77 -6.61
N PHE A 692 42.56 -0.80 -7.09
CA PHE A 692 41.76 0.10 -6.25
C PHE A 692 40.46 0.52 -6.93
N ILE A 693 39.42 0.77 -6.15
CA ILE A 693 38.19 1.43 -6.62
C ILE A 693 37.99 2.74 -5.88
N ASN A 694 37.51 3.75 -6.59
CA ASN A 694 37.10 5.03 -6.02
C ASN A 694 35.58 5.12 -6.00
N LEU A 695 35.06 5.67 -4.91
CA LEU A 695 33.66 5.96 -4.70
C LEU A 695 33.44 7.47 -4.88
N LYS A 696 32.72 7.85 -5.93
CA LYS A 696 32.32 9.24 -6.16
C LYS A 696 31.19 9.62 -5.21
N ASN A 697 31.09 10.92 -4.91
CA ASN A 697 30.01 11.50 -4.11
C ASN A 697 30.00 11.05 -2.63
N LEU A 698 31.13 10.62 -2.06
CA LEU A 698 31.23 10.51 -0.60
C LEU A 698 31.39 11.88 0.05
N ASN A 699 30.43 12.25 0.90
CA ASN A 699 30.47 13.48 1.69
C ASN A 699 31.22 13.33 3.02
N SER A 700 31.47 12.10 3.48
CA SER A 700 32.16 11.82 4.74
C SER A 700 32.77 10.42 4.76
N ILE A 701 33.69 10.18 5.69
CA ILE A 701 34.16 8.84 6.06
C ILE A 701 32.97 7.88 6.21
N SER A 702 32.93 6.80 5.42
CA SER A 702 31.83 5.82 5.45
C SER A 702 32.34 4.40 5.64
N GLU A 703 31.57 3.59 6.36
CA GLU A 703 31.82 2.16 6.51
C GLU A 703 31.47 1.44 5.21
N TYR A 704 32.30 0.47 4.83
CA TYR A 704 32.05 -0.36 3.66
C TYR A 704 32.26 -1.85 3.95
N GLU A 705 31.55 -2.68 3.20
CA GLU A 705 31.69 -4.13 3.20
C GLU A 705 31.69 -4.67 1.77
N ILE A 706 32.66 -5.50 1.41
CA ILE A 706 32.75 -6.16 0.11
C ILE A 706 32.25 -7.60 0.26
N ILE A 707 31.31 -7.98 -0.60
CA ILE A 707 30.58 -9.23 -0.60
C ILE A 707 30.84 -9.93 -1.94
N ASN A 708 31.13 -11.23 -1.92
CA ASN A 708 31.27 -12.02 -3.14
C ASN A 708 29.90 -12.52 -3.65
N LEU A 709 29.88 -13.20 -4.81
CA LEU A 709 28.66 -13.79 -5.39
C LEU A 709 27.93 -14.80 -4.49
N SER A 710 28.61 -15.41 -3.51
CA SER A 710 27.99 -16.36 -2.57
C SER A 710 27.42 -15.67 -1.32
N GLY A 711 27.37 -14.33 -1.28
CA GLY A 711 26.87 -13.56 -0.13
C GLY A 711 27.83 -13.49 1.06
N LYS A 712 29.07 -13.97 0.90
CA LYS A 712 30.08 -13.94 1.97
C LYS A 712 30.79 -12.59 1.98
N ILE A 713 30.87 -11.96 3.15
CA ILE A 713 31.67 -10.77 3.39
C ILE A 713 33.16 -11.15 3.31
N ILE A 714 33.88 -10.55 2.37
CA ILE A 714 35.31 -10.80 2.10
C ILE A 714 36.20 -9.71 2.71
N LYS A 715 35.71 -8.47 2.79
CA LYS A 715 36.46 -7.34 3.36
C LYS A 715 35.49 -6.34 3.99
N THR A 716 35.87 -5.76 5.12
CA THR A 716 35.17 -4.62 5.74
C THR A 716 36.18 -3.53 6.06
N GLY A 717 35.72 -2.29 6.15
CA GLY A 717 36.60 -1.17 6.49
C GLY A 717 35.88 0.16 6.50
N ILE A 718 36.67 1.21 6.64
CA ILE A 718 36.23 2.61 6.63
C ILE A 718 37.06 3.34 5.57
N SER A 719 36.43 4.13 4.70
CA SER A 719 37.12 4.88 3.64
C SER A 719 36.53 6.27 3.42
N GLU A 720 37.37 7.18 2.94
CA GLU A 720 37.01 8.53 2.47
C GLU A 720 36.77 8.59 0.95
N GLY A 721 36.92 7.47 0.23
CA GLY A 721 36.69 7.44 -1.21
C GLY A 721 37.44 6.32 -1.93
N GLU A 722 38.68 6.03 -1.55
CA GLU A 722 39.50 5.00 -2.21
C GLU A 722 39.53 3.69 -1.41
N ILE A 723 39.33 2.55 -2.08
CA ILE A 723 39.31 1.22 -1.47
C ILE A 723 40.23 0.29 -2.25
N GLU A 724 41.23 -0.25 -1.57
CA GLU A 724 42.16 -1.23 -2.14
C GLU A 724 41.47 -2.59 -2.32
N ILE A 725 41.55 -3.13 -3.54
CA ILE A 725 40.97 -4.43 -3.94
C ILE A 725 42.02 -5.41 -4.49
N LYS A 726 43.30 -5.04 -4.47
CA LYS A 726 44.42 -5.83 -5.02
C LYS A 726 44.46 -7.29 -4.55
N ASN A 727 44.06 -7.55 -3.31
CA ASN A 727 44.10 -8.88 -2.69
C ASN A 727 42.81 -9.71 -2.92
N LEU A 728 41.87 -9.23 -3.72
CA LEU A 728 40.69 -9.99 -4.13
C LEU A 728 41.00 -10.83 -5.36
N ASP A 729 40.46 -12.05 -5.43
CA ASP A 729 40.51 -12.88 -6.63
C ASP A 729 39.70 -12.24 -7.76
N ASN A 730 40.01 -12.55 -9.02
CA ASN A 730 39.23 -12.04 -10.15
C ASN A 730 37.78 -12.52 -10.09
N GLY A 731 36.84 -11.59 -10.27
CA GLY A 731 35.42 -11.92 -10.16
C GLY A 731 34.53 -10.70 -9.97
N ILE A 732 33.23 -10.97 -9.81
CA ILE A 732 32.21 -9.97 -9.53
C ILE A 732 32.05 -9.86 -8.02
N TYR A 733 32.07 -8.62 -7.53
CA TYR A 733 31.87 -8.29 -6.12
C TYR A 733 30.82 -7.20 -5.98
N PHE A 734 30.19 -7.18 -4.82
CA PHE A 734 29.29 -6.11 -4.41
C PHE A 734 29.91 -5.38 -3.23
N ILE A 735 29.87 -4.05 -3.23
CA ILE A 735 30.25 -3.24 -2.08
C ILE A 735 29.00 -2.59 -1.49
N ARG A 736 28.81 -2.81 -0.20
CA ARG A 736 27.76 -2.17 0.61
C ARG A 736 28.39 -1.01 1.36
N ILE A 737 27.88 0.20 1.15
CA ILE A 737 28.31 1.43 1.84
C ILE A 737 27.25 1.78 2.87
N LYS A 738 27.66 2.02 4.12
CA LYS A 738 26.77 2.44 5.21
C LYS A 738 26.98 3.93 5.51
N SER A 739 25.93 4.72 5.33
CA SER A 739 25.82 6.10 5.82
C SER A 739 24.77 6.16 6.93
N ARG A 740 24.80 7.22 7.77
CA ARG A 740 23.94 7.36 8.97
C ARG A 740 22.45 7.12 8.71
N ASN A 741 21.97 7.38 7.48
CA ASN A 741 20.55 7.29 7.11
C ASN A 741 20.29 6.43 5.85
N ASN A 742 21.28 5.75 5.27
CA ASN A 742 21.11 4.99 4.02
C ASN A 742 22.16 3.87 3.83
N HIS A 743 21.76 2.80 3.14
CA HIS A 743 22.65 1.76 2.65
C HIS A 743 22.56 1.67 1.13
N GLN A 744 23.69 1.75 0.42
CA GLN A 744 23.74 1.54 -1.04
C GLN A 744 24.64 0.34 -1.35
N VAL A 745 24.19 -0.52 -2.25
CA VAL A 745 24.95 -1.66 -2.75
C VAL A 745 25.32 -1.41 -4.21
N LEU A 746 26.60 -1.50 -4.52
CA LEU A 746 27.15 -1.24 -5.85
C LEU A 746 27.96 -2.44 -6.33
N LYS A 747 27.86 -2.76 -7.62
CA LYS A 747 28.58 -3.88 -8.25
C LYS A 747 29.90 -3.38 -8.83
N PHE A 748 30.99 -4.12 -8.61
CA PHE A 748 32.25 -3.93 -9.35
C PHE A 748 32.89 -5.25 -9.79
N ILE A 749 33.72 -5.17 -10.83
CA ILE A 749 34.42 -6.30 -11.41
C ILE A 749 35.92 -6.16 -11.10
N LYS A 750 36.49 -7.13 -10.40
CA LYS A 750 37.94 -7.26 -10.17
C LYS A 750 38.56 -8.03 -11.34
N CYS A 751 39.52 -7.41 -12.01
CA CYS A 751 40.33 -7.99 -13.09
C CYS A 751 41.82 -7.98 -12.71
N ASN A 752 42.67 -8.63 -13.52
CA ASN A 752 44.13 -8.63 -13.34
C ASN A 752 44.80 -7.45 -14.05
#